data_AF-A0A943UDV9-F1
#
_entry.id   AF-A0A943UDV9-F1
#
_cell.length_a   1.000
_cell.length_b   1.000
_cell.length_c   1.000
_cell.angle_alpha   90.00
_cell.angle_beta   90.00
_cell.angle_gamma   90.00
#
_symmetry.space_group_name_H-M   'P 1'
#
loop_
_entity.id
_entity.type
_entity.pdbx_description
1 polymer ?
#
loop_
_entity_poly.entity_id
_entity_poly.type
_entity_poly.pdbx_seq_one_letter_code
_entity_poly.pdbx_strand_id
1 'polypeptide(L)'
;MIAIAYTVLFCGLGVQMIRWLMPKKSPPVRAWLGVSLGVLMEMCVPALCANLLDFTFAAHIAAVAAALLLAAVCYAAREKAPLCAMRESDRRQLAVMAAVGLPLTALSAYLQYTHCIMPASDGSFWCGQSTYGDLCMHLSFITSLENMSFPPAYNLLAGTALSYPYLTDALSTTFYMLGMPLNLSLVVPGTLLMALTYAGYMLLAQQLLGGRHKAVAVTALLFFLNGGLGFLYDFDLAFTDNFARIREIFTGYYRTPANQPDLNLRFSNVIADLMIPQRALLGGWAMGIPALYLLISSAREKSYRQTALLALWASALPLVHTHTFLALGLFSGGYLLGNLVEHRQDRRGILIRAGLYLGVVLALALPQLMGNAVKQTLEGGSLRFQFNWVNNSGGYGFKDFYFWFWVKNAGLPFILVVCACLCARRRGYLDIVLGMTAIYIVAETILFQPNEYDNNKLFYIWFMFAMILAADYGSLIMQRLAGLPGRALLCGLFLWASVFSGALSLGRETVSGYQLFSANAVAAGDWIRENTDRDDVFLTGQQHINPVCSLAGRQIICGSDLYVFFHGLDYAQQSADCRRFYENPRENADVLTKYDVHYIYVSDYERAEFDVDLDALDETYELIYENDDVRIYDTGWRETP
;
A
#
# COMPACT_ATOMS: atom_id res chain seq x y z
N MET A 1 1.37 -25.05 -3.73
CA MET A 1 0.24 -25.66 -2.96
C MET A 1 0.35 -25.39 -1.46
N ILE A 2 1.54 -25.46 -0.85
CA ILE A 2 1.74 -25.23 0.59
C ILE A 2 1.38 -23.79 0.99
N ALA A 3 1.88 -22.77 0.26
CA ALA A 3 1.53 -21.37 0.51
C ALA A 3 0.00 -21.13 0.60
N ILE A 4 -0.76 -21.64 -0.37
CA ILE A 4 -2.23 -21.50 -0.39
C ILE A 4 -2.87 -22.18 0.82
N ALA A 5 -2.42 -23.38 1.19
CA ALA A 5 -2.92 -24.08 2.37
C ALA A 5 -2.62 -23.31 3.67
N TYR A 6 -1.43 -22.69 3.75
CA TYR A 6 -1.01 -21.84 4.86
C TYR A 6 -1.95 -20.62 5.01
N THR A 7 -2.18 -19.87 3.93
CA THR A 7 -3.11 -18.74 3.92
C THR A 7 -4.54 -19.16 4.25
N VAL A 8 -5.03 -20.27 3.70
CA VAL A 8 -6.38 -20.79 3.99
C VAL A 8 -6.52 -21.17 5.47
N LEU A 9 -5.49 -21.74 6.08
CA LEU A 9 -5.46 -22.04 7.52
C LEU A 9 -5.60 -20.76 8.34
N PHE A 10 -4.76 -19.75 8.09
CA PHE A 10 -4.83 -18.46 8.81
C PHE A 10 -6.17 -17.75 8.61
N CYS A 11 -6.67 -17.69 7.38
CA CYS A 11 -8.00 -17.16 7.06
C CYS A 11 -9.12 -17.92 7.78
N GLY A 12 -9.05 -19.25 7.81
CA GLY A 12 -9.99 -20.11 8.53
C GLY A 12 -9.99 -19.84 10.04
N LEU A 13 -8.80 -19.75 10.65
CA LEU A 13 -8.64 -19.41 12.07
C LEU A 13 -9.21 -18.01 12.37
N GLY A 14 -8.88 -17.01 11.56
CA GLY A 14 -9.41 -15.65 11.70
C GLY A 14 -10.94 -15.60 11.62
N VAL A 15 -11.56 -16.32 10.66
CA VAL A 15 -13.03 -16.46 10.57
C VAL A 15 -13.62 -17.10 11.81
N GLN A 16 -13.00 -18.15 12.36
CA GLN A 16 -13.48 -18.81 13.57
C GLN A 16 -13.34 -17.89 14.80
N MET A 17 -12.23 -17.18 14.93
CA MET A 17 -12.00 -16.19 15.99
C MET A 17 -13.06 -15.09 15.96
N ILE A 18 -13.33 -14.49 14.79
CA ILE A 18 -14.39 -13.47 14.66
C ILE A 18 -15.79 -14.05 14.93
N ARG A 19 -16.05 -15.30 14.54
CA ARG A 19 -17.33 -15.96 14.87
C ARG A 19 -17.52 -16.14 16.38
N TRP A 20 -16.46 -16.42 17.14
CA TRP A 20 -16.51 -16.55 18.60
C TRP A 20 -16.56 -15.19 19.32
N LEU A 21 -15.82 -14.20 18.82
CA LEU A 21 -15.75 -12.89 19.44
C LEU A 21 -16.96 -12.02 19.09
N MET A 22 -17.50 -12.12 17.88
CA MET A 22 -18.52 -11.19 17.38
C MET A 22 -19.70 -11.93 16.74
N PRO A 23 -20.36 -12.89 17.44
CA PRO A 23 -21.42 -13.73 16.88
C PRO A 23 -22.63 -12.93 16.38
N LYS A 24 -22.87 -11.74 16.91
CA LYS A 24 -23.98 -10.84 16.55
C LYS A 24 -23.81 -10.14 15.20
N LYS A 25 -22.59 -10.11 14.64
CA LYS A 25 -22.34 -9.50 13.33
C LYS A 25 -22.92 -10.37 12.21
N SER A 26 -23.38 -9.73 11.14
CA SER A 26 -23.94 -10.46 10.00
C SER A 26 -22.89 -11.39 9.36
N PRO A 27 -23.31 -12.49 8.71
CA PRO A 27 -22.37 -13.44 8.11
C PRO A 27 -21.34 -12.81 7.15
N PRO A 28 -21.71 -11.87 6.23
CA PRO A 28 -20.73 -11.23 5.35
C PRO A 28 -19.66 -10.45 6.12
N VAL A 29 -20.05 -9.71 7.16
CA VAL A 29 -19.12 -8.95 8.02
C VAL A 29 -18.20 -9.89 8.77
N ARG A 30 -18.72 -10.99 9.34
CA ARG A 30 -17.90 -11.98 10.06
C ARG A 30 -16.91 -12.67 9.15
N ALA A 31 -17.32 -13.03 7.93
CA ALA A 31 -16.44 -13.65 6.96
C ALA A 31 -15.32 -12.68 6.54
N TRP A 32 -15.66 -11.46 6.14
CA TRP A 32 -14.67 -10.47 5.71
C TRP A 32 -13.70 -10.04 6.82
N LEU A 33 -14.20 -9.67 8.01
CA LEU A 33 -13.34 -9.36 9.17
C LEU A 33 -12.48 -10.56 9.55
N GLY A 34 -13.04 -11.77 9.44
CA GLY A 34 -12.35 -13.01 9.74
C GLY A 34 -11.18 -13.30 8.80
N VAL A 35 -11.40 -13.20 7.50
CA VAL A 35 -10.35 -13.37 6.49
C VAL A 35 -9.30 -12.27 6.66
N SER A 36 -9.72 -11.02 6.87
CA SER A 36 -8.80 -9.90 7.12
C SER A 36 -7.94 -10.13 8.37
N LEU A 37 -8.52 -10.69 9.45
CA LEU A 37 -7.78 -11.02 10.67
C LEU A 37 -6.78 -12.14 10.42
N GLY A 38 -7.18 -13.16 9.65
CA GLY A 38 -6.29 -14.23 9.24
C GLY A 38 -5.07 -13.73 8.48
N VAL A 39 -5.29 -12.87 7.47
CA VAL A 39 -4.21 -12.25 6.69
C VAL A 39 -3.33 -11.35 7.57
N LEU A 40 -3.91 -10.57 8.49
CA LEU A 40 -3.12 -9.78 9.45
C LEU A 40 -2.24 -10.67 10.32
N MET A 41 -2.78 -11.79 10.81
CA MET A 41 -2.01 -12.76 11.59
C MET A 41 -0.92 -13.43 10.75
N GLU A 42 -1.19 -13.72 9.48
CA GLU A 42 -0.22 -14.29 8.54
C GLU A 42 0.93 -13.31 8.24
N MET A 43 0.65 -12.01 8.21
CA MET A 43 1.67 -10.97 8.15
C MET A 43 2.50 -10.89 9.44
N CYS A 44 1.83 -10.84 10.60
CA CYS A 44 2.48 -10.48 11.86
C CYS A 44 3.15 -11.66 12.57
N VAL A 45 2.47 -12.81 12.66
CA VAL A 45 2.90 -13.91 13.54
C VAL A 45 4.18 -14.59 13.04
N PRO A 46 4.37 -14.87 11.73
CA PRO A 46 5.66 -15.35 11.23
C PRO A 46 6.81 -14.38 11.51
N ALA A 47 6.60 -13.09 11.28
CA ALA A 47 7.59 -12.05 11.58
C ALA A 47 7.93 -11.96 13.08
N LEU A 48 6.94 -12.15 13.97
CA LEU A 48 7.17 -12.22 15.42
C LEU A 48 7.98 -13.47 15.80
N CYS A 49 7.65 -14.63 15.24
CA CYS A 49 8.40 -15.87 15.46
C CYS A 49 9.83 -15.80 14.91
N ALA A 50 10.04 -15.06 13.81
CA ALA A 50 11.34 -14.88 13.19
C ALA A 50 12.36 -14.16 14.10
N ASN A 51 11.92 -13.37 15.09
CA ASN A 51 12.82 -12.78 16.09
C ASN A 51 13.58 -13.83 16.93
N LEU A 52 13.15 -15.10 16.91
CA LEU A 52 13.80 -16.19 17.65
C LEU A 52 14.34 -17.30 16.74
N LEU A 53 13.89 -17.38 15.50
CA LEU A 53 14.09 -18.54 14.60
C LEU A 53 14.52 -18.13 13.19
N ASP A 54 14.80 -16.84 12.99
CA ASP A 54 14.98 -16.19 11.70
C ASP A 54 13.74 -16.39 10.80
N PHE A 55 13.66 -15.74 9.63
CA PHE A 55 12.49 -15.84 8.75
C PHE A 55 12.51 -17.14 7.92
N THR A 56 12.51 -18.26 8.64
CA THR A 56 12.69 -19.63 8.13
C THR A 56 11.38 -20.42 8.17
N PHE A 57 11.40 -21.64 7.61
CA PHE A 57 10.31 -22.60 7.78
C PHE A 57 9.98 -22.89 9.27
N ALA A 58 10.98 -22.87 10.15
CA ALA A 58 10.76 -23.11 11.59
C ALA A 58 9.90 -22.00 12.21
N ALA A 59 10.16 -20.73 11.88
CA ALA A 59 9.32 -19.61 12.31
C ALA A 59 7.89 -19.73 11.80
N HIS A 60 7.69 -20.22 10.57
CA HIS A 60 6.35 -20.40 9.99
C HIS A 60 5.56 -21.54 10.66
N ILE A 61 6.23 -22.63 11.07
CA ILE A 61 5.62 -23.70 11.87
C ILE A 61 5.26 -23.18 13.28
N ALA A 62 6.19 -22.45 13.92
CA ALA A 62 5.93 -21.82 15.22
C ALA A 62 4.76 -20.84 15.14
N ALA A 63 4.62 -20.10 14.04
CA ALA A 63 3.53 -19.18 13.81
C ALA A 63 2.17 -19.88 13.72
N VAL A 64 2.09 -21.08 13.13
CA VAL A 64 0.86 -21.90 13.16
C VAL A 64 0.50 -22.29 14.59
N ALA A 65 1.47 -22.72 15.39
CA ALA A 65 1.23 -23.06 16.80
C ALA A 65 0.74 -21.83 17.60
N ALA A 66 1.38 -20.67 17.41
CA ALA A 66 0.96 -19.41 18.02
C ALA A 66 -0.45 -18.99 17.59
N ALA A 67 -0.79 -19.10 16.29
CA ALA A 67 -2.13 -18.81 15.78
C ALA A 67 -3.21 -19.73 16.38
N LEU A 68 -2.90 -21.01 16.58
CA LEU A 68 -3.79 -21.96 17.24
C LEU A 68 -3.99 -21.63 18.73
N LEU A 69 -2.93 -21.21 19.43
CA LEU A 69 -3.02 -20.73 20.81
C LEU A 69 -3.89 -19.47 20.92
N LEU A 70 -3.71 -18.50 20.02
CA LEU A 70 -4.56 -17.30 19.93
C LEU A 70 -6.03 -17.67 19.68
N ALA A 71 -6.28 -18.63 18.79
CA ALA A 71 -7.62 -19.16 18.54
C ALA A 71 -8.22 -19.80 19.80
N ALA A 72 -7.44 -20.59 20.55
CA ALA A 72 -7.88 -21.18 21.81
C ALA A 72 -8.23 -20.12 22.87
N VAL A 73 -7.43 -19.05 22.98
CA VAL A 73 -7.73 -17.90 23.85
C VAL A 73 -9.03 -17.20 23.43
N CYS A 74 -9.23 -16.99 22.14
CA CYS A 74 -10.47 -16.41 21.61
C CYS A 74 -11.69 -17.31 21.86
N TYR A 75 -11.53 -18.62 21.75
CA TYR A 75 -12.57 -19.58 22.10
C TYR A 75 -12.89 -19.56 23.59
N ALA A 76 -11.89 -19.50 24.47
CA ALA A 76 -12.09 -19.39 25.91
C ALA A 76 -12.81 -18.10 26.29
N ALA A 77 -12.46 -16.98 25.63
CA ALA A 77 -13.07 -15.69 25.87
C ALA A 77 -14.47 -15.54 25.24
N ARG A 78 -14.89 -16.43 24.32
CA ARG A 78 -16.00 -16.27 23.37
C ARG A 78 -17.28 -15.64 23.94
N GLU A 79 -17.97 -14.87 23.12
CA GLU A 79 -19.33 -14.42 23.45
C GLU A 79 -20.31 -15.59 23.31
N LYS A 80 -21.07 -15.89 24.36
CA LYS A 80 -22.03 -17.02 24.40
C LYS A 80 -23.37 -16.71 23.69
N ALA A 81 -23.44 -15.63 22.91
CA ALA A 81 -24.62 -15.27 22.15
C ALA A 81 -24.78 -16.14 20.90
N PRO A 82 -26.01 -16.42 20.44
CA PRO A 82 -26.24 -17.16 19.21
C PRO A 82 -25.70 -16.41 17.98
N LEU A 83 -25.31 -17.15 16.95
CA LEU A 83 -24.86 -16.57 15.69
C LEU A 83 -26.00 -15.82 15.00
N CYS A 84 -25.74 -14.59 14.57
CA CYS A 84 -26.67 -13.82 13.76
C CYS A 84 -26.88 -14.50 12.40
N ALA A 85 -28.15 -14.80 12.10
CA ALA A 85 -28.55 -15.39 10.83
C ALA A 85 -28.47 -14.38 9.68
N MET A 86 -28.30 -14.89 8.46
CA MET A 86 -28.27 -14.06 7.25
C MET A 86 -29.66 -13.45 7.00
N ARG A 87 -29.73 -12.13 6.94
CA ARG A 87 -30.97 -11.38 6.65
C ARG A 87 -31.11 -11.12 5.15
N GLU A 88 -32.29 -10.70 4.71
CA GLU A 88 -32.52 -10.31 3.32
C GLU A 88 -31.61 -9.12 2.91
N SER A 89 -31.42 -8.16 3.81
CA SER A 89 -30.47 -7.05 3.61
C SER A 89 -29.04 -7.53 3.35
N ASP A 90 -28.62 -8.61 4.00
CA ASP A 90 -27.28 -9.17 3.81
C ASP A 90 -27.17 -9.82 2.43
N ARG A 91 -28.22 -10.52 1.96
CA ARG A 91 -28.27 -11.09 0.60
C ARG A 91 -28.21 -10.01 -0.47
N ARG A 92 -28.96 -8.91 -0.28
CA ARG A 92 -28.93 -7.75 -1.19
C ARG A 92 -27.56 -7.09 -1.20
N GLN A 93 -26.91 -6.99 -0.04
CA GLN A 93 -25.55 -6.48 0.04
C GLN A 93 -24.55 -7.38 -0.68
N LEU A 94 -24.63 -8.70 -0.47
CA LEU A 94 -23.79 -9.66 -1.20
C LEU A 94 -23.99 -9.55 -2.71
N ALA A 95 -25.21 -9.32 -3.18
CA ALA A 95 -25.47 -9.08 -4.60
C ALA A 95 -24.79 -7.80 -5.12
N VAL A 96 -24.81 -6.70 -4.35
CA VAL A 96 -24.06 -5.47 -4.71
C VAL A 96 -22.56 -5.70 -4.69
N MET A 97 -22.05 -6.37 -3.65
CA MET A 97 -20.64 -6.72 -3.55
C MET A 97 -20.21 -7.64 -4.70
N ALA A 98 -21.05 -8.55 -5.14
CA ALA A 98 -20.78 -9.38 -6.31
C ALA A 98 -20.78 -8.56 -7.60
N ALA A 99 -21.79 -7.70 -7.80
CA ALA A 99 -21.93 -6.90 -9.02
C ALA A 99 -20.82 -5.86 -9.22
N VAL A 100 -20.25 -5.33 -8.13
CA VAL A 100 -19.16 -4.33 -8.20
C VAL A 100 -17.80 -4.96 -7.89
N GLY A 101 -17.72 -5.74 -6.81
CA GLY A 101 -16.48 -6.30 -6.32
C GLY A 101 -15.90 -7.42 -7.19
N LEU A 102 -16.71 -8.28 -7.81
CA LEU A 102 -16.15 -9.35 -8.67
C LEU A 102 -15.52 -8.80 -9.95
N PRO A 103 -16.15 -7.87 -10.71
CA PRO A 103 -15.48 -7.25 -11.85
C PRO A 103 -14.21 -6.49 -11.45
N LEU A 104 -14.24 -5.72 -10.36
CA LEU A 104 -13.05 -5.02 -9.88
C LEU A 104 -11.94 -5.99 -9.46
N THR A 105 -12.27 -7.10 -8.80
CA THR A 105 -11.30 -8.13 -8.41
C THR A 105 -10.72 -8.82 -9.63
N ALA A 106 -11.54 -9.14 -10.64
CA ALA A 106 -11.07 -9.75 -11.89
C ALA A 106 -10.13 -8.82 -12.67
N LEU A 107 -10.50 -7.55 -12.83
CA LEU A 107 -9.64 -6.52 -13.42
C LEU A 107 -8.34 -6.39 -12.62
N SER A 108 -8.43 -6.35 -11.29
CA SER A 108 -7.27 -6.23 -10.42
C SER A 108 -6.35 -7.44 -10.49
N ALA A 109 -6.89 -8.65 -10.58
CA ALA A 109 -6.09 -9.86 -10.76
C ALA A 109 -5.31 -9.84 -12.08
N TYR A 110 -5.96 -9.37 -13.15
CA TYR A 110 -5.31 -9.15 -14.43
C TYR A 110 -4.20 -8.09 -14.34
N LEU A 111 -4.49 -6.93 -13.73
CA LEU A 111 -3.51 -5.85 -13.59
C LEU A 111 -2.35 -6.26 -12.66
N GLN A 112 -2.62 -6.95 -11.56
CA GLN A 112 -1.57 -7.52 -10.70
C GLN A 112 -0.67 -8.46 -11.50
N TYR A 113 -1.23 -9.33 -12.34
CA TYR A 113 -0.46 -10.24 -13.19
C TYR A 113 0.40 -9.51 -14.23
N THR A 114 -0.13 -8.48 -14.89
CA THR A 114 0.63 -7.74 -15.92
C THR A 114 1.62 -6.74 -15.30
N HIS A 115 1.43 -6.32 -14.04
CA HIS A 115 2.21 -5.26 -13.41
C HIS A 115 3.22 -5.76 -12.36
N CYS A 116 3.05 -6.95 -11.78
CA CYS A 116 3.96 -7.53 -10.78
C CYS A 116 4.75 -8.71 -11.36
N ILE A 117 5.71 -8.41 -12.24
CA ILE A 117 6.51 -9.36 -13.04
C ILE A 117 5.66 -10.20 -13.99
N MET A 118 5.72 -9.84 -15.27
CA MET A 118 5.20 -10.61 -16.38
C MET A 118 6.36 -11.25 -17.15
N PRO A 119 6.59 -12.57 -17.02
CA PRO A 119 7.61 -13.27 -17.80
C PRO A 119 7.26 -13.25 -19.29
N ALA A 120 8.23 -12.87 -20.13
CA ALA A 120 8.13 -12.93 -21.57
C ALA A 120 8.76 -14.22 -22.12
N SER A 121 8.41 -14.58 -23.37
CA SER A 121 8.89 -15.81 -24.01
C SER A 121 10.39 -15.80 -24.32
N ASP A 122 11.01 -14.63 -24.37
CA ASP A 122 12.45 -14.44 -24.58
C ASP A 122 13.27 -14.53 -23.28
N GLY A 123 12.63 -14.77 -22.13
CA GLY A 123 13.28 -14.82 -20.81
C GLY A 123 13.37 -13.47 -20.10
N SER A 124 12.95 -12.37 -20.74
CA SER A 124 12.88 -11.05 -20.10
C SER A 124 11.68 -10.92 -19.16
N PHE A 125 11.79 -10.02 -18.18
CA PHE A 125 10.68 -9.68 -17.27
C PHE A 125 10.14 -8.29 -17.57
N TRP A 126 8.82 -8.19 -17.64
CA TRP A 126 8.09 -6.96 -17.91
C TRP A 126 7.24 -6.56 -16.70
N CYS A 127 6.90 -5.27 -16.62
CA CYS A 127 5.92 -4.76 -15.67
C CYS A 127 5.06 -3.69 -16.34
N GLY A 128 4.02 -3.24 -15.66
CA GLY A 128 3.24 -2.09 -16.13
C GLY A 128 3.88 -0.79 -15.65
N GLN A 129 3.40 0.33 -16.19
CA GLN A 129 4.03 1.63 -15.96
C GLN A 129 3.95 2.05 -14.50
N SER A 130 2.80 1.84 -13.85
CA SER A 130 2.57 2.29 -12.48
C SER A 130 3.52 1.63 -11.48
N THR A 131 3.92 0.38 -11.71
CA THR A 131 4.82 -0.38 -10.84
C THR A 131 6.30 -0.18 -11.14
N TYR A 132 6.67 0.40 -12.29
CA TYR A 132 8.05 0.46 -12.77
C TYR A 132 9.02 1.08 -11.76
N GLY A 133 8.62 2.16 -11.09
CA GLY A 133 9.47 2.85 -10.12
C GLY A 133 9.66 2.10 -8.80
N ASP A 134 8.62 1.48 -8.26
CA ASP A 134 8.62 0.95 -6.88
C ASP A 134 8.81 -0.59 -6.81
N LEU A 135 8.56 -1.32 -7.90
CA LEU A 135 8.51 -2.79 -7.87
C LEU A 135 9.85 -3.42 -7.48
N CYS A 136 10.97 -2.94 -8.02
CA CYS A 136 12.29 -3.51 -7.74
C CYS A 136 12.67 -3.42 -6.26
N MET A 137 12.29 -2.34 -5.57
CA MET A 137 12.43 -2.23 -4.12
C MET A 137 11.63 -3.32 -3.41
N HIS A 138 10.36 -3.49 -3.75
CA HIS A 138 9.53 -4.52 -3.12
C HIS A 138 10.02 -5.94 -3.42
N LEU A 139 10.47 -6.21 -4.65
CA LEU A 139 11.10 -7.48 -5.00
C LEU A 139 12.33 -7.74 -4.12
N SER A 140 13.15 -6.70 -3.89
CA SER A 140 14.34 -6.82 -3.06
C SER A 140 14.01 -7.20 -1.60
N PHE A 141 12.90 -6.72 -1.04
CA PHE A 141 12.47 -7.15 0.29
C PHE A 141 11.93 -8.57 0.26
N ILE A 142 11.15 -8.92 -0.76
CA ILE A 142 10.54 -10.26 -0.88
C ILE A 142 11.62 -11.35 -1.01
N THR A 143 12.64 -11.12 -1.83
CA THR A 143 13.70 -12.11 -2.08
C THR A 143 14.73 -12.16 -0.96
N SER A 144 15.05 -11.02 -0.33
CA SER A 144 16.05 -10.99 0.75
C SER A 144 15.54 -11.48 2.10
N LEU A 145 14.24 -11.29 2.41
CA LEU A 145 13.68 -11.68 3.71
C LEU A 145 13.68 -13.20 3.93
N GLU A 146 13.73 -14.01 2.87
CA GLU A 146 13.82 -15.47 3.01
C GLU A 146 15.09 -15.87 3.80
N ASN A 147 14.89 -16.62 4.88
CA ASN A 147 15.95 -17.04 5.82
C ASN A 147 16.72 -15.88 6.49
N MET A 148 16.18 -14.65 6.47
CA MET A 148 16.81 -13.49 7.09
C MET A 148 16.76 -13.52 8.61
N SER A 149 17.84 -13.10 9.27
CA SER A 149 17.84 -12.82 10.70
C SER A 149 17.03 -11.58 11.06
N PHE A 150 16.26 -11.66 12.15
CA PHE A 150 15.39 -10.57 12.60
C PHE A 150 15.96 -9.87 13.85
N PRO A 151 15.85 -8.54 13.96
CA PRO A 151 15.16 -7.61 13.05
C PRO A 151 15.87 -7.46 11.68
N PRO A 152 15.11 -7.29 10.59
CA PRO A 152 15.65 -7.39 9.23
C PRO A 152 16.63 -6.26 8.90
N ALA A 153 17.72 -6.60 8.21
CA ALA A 153 18.64 -5.65 7.60
C ALA A 153 18.05 -5.06 6.31
N TYR A 154 18.47 -3.85 5.95
CA TYR A 154 18.07 -3.20 4.72
C TYR A 154 19.01 -3.59 3.58
N ASN A 155 18.55 -4.45 2.68
CA ASN A 155 19.39 -5.03 1.62
C ASN A 155 19.82 -4.03 0.53
N LEU A 156 19.25 -2.83 0.52
CA LEU A 156 19.56 -1.75 -0.41
C LEU A 156 20.59 -0.73 0.14
N LEU A 157 20.99 -0.83 1.41
CA LEU A 157 22.00 0.07 1.98
C LEU A 157 22.78 -0.65 3.08
N ALA A 158 24.06 -0.90 2.83
CA ALA A 158 24.93 -1.61 3.77
C ALA A 158 24.97 -0.91 5.15
N GLY A 159 24.96 -1.73 6.21
CA GLY A 159 25.00 -1.28 7.60
C GLY A 159 23.70 -0.64 8.12
N THR A 160 22.60 -0.71 7.36
CA THR A 160 21.32 -0.09 7.72
C THR A 160 20.27 -1.15 8.05
N ALA A 161 19.46 -0.92 9.08
CA ALA A 161 18.33 -1.80 9.39
C ALA A 161 17.07 -1.41 8.59
N LEU A 162 16.23 -2.38 8.24
CA LEU A 162 15.00 -2.14 7.49
C LEU A 162 13.95 -1.46 8.38
N SER A 163 13.73 -0.18 8.11
CA SER A 163 12.77 0.69 8.82
C SER A 163 11.49 0.96 8.02
N TYR A 164 11.49 0.66 6.72
CA TYR A 164 10.30 0.74 5.87
C TYR A 164 9.27 -0.33 6.29
N PRO A 165 7.94 -0.04 6.25
CA PRO A 165 6.91 -1.02 6.59
C PRO A 165 6.98 -2.28 5.70
N TYR A 166 7.47 -3.38 6.25
CA TYR A 166 7.82 -4.59 5.48
C TYR A 166 6.82 -5.73 5.60
N LEU A 167 5.79 -5.65 6.46
CA LEU A 167 4.91 -6.81 6.71
C LEU A 167 4.10 -7.27 5.48
N THR A 168 3.82 -6.36 4.54
CA THR A 168 3.14 -6.75 3.29
C THR A 168 4.09 -7.48 2.34
N ASP A 169 5.38 -7.15 2.37
CA ASP A 169 6.40 -7.87 1.61
C ASP A 169 6.80 -9.18 2.29
N ALA A 170 6.79 -9.23 3.63
CA ALA A 170 6.92 -10.46 4.40
C ALA A 170 5.80 -11.46 4.07
N LEU A 171 4.55 -11.00 3.86
CA LEU A 171 3.49 -11.87 3.36
C LEU A 171 3.87 -12.50 2.01
N SER A 172 4.39 -11.73 1.07
CA SER A 172 4.84 -12.27 -0.22
C SER A 172 6.06 -13.18 -0.09
N THR A 173 6.97 -12.87 0.83
CA THR A 173 8.10 -13.74 1.19
C THR A 173 7.61 -15.09 1.69
N THR A 174 6.57 -15.13 2.54
CA THR A 174 5.93 -16.38 2.97
C THR A 174 5.43 -17.20 1.78
N PHE A 175 4.80 -16.58 0.79
CA PHE A 175 4.37 -17.29 -0.42
C PHE A 175 5.57 -17.83 -1.22
N TYR A 176 6.59 -17.00 -1.40
CA TYR A 176 7.81 -17.32 -2.14
C TYR A 176 8.56 -18.51 -1.49
N MET A 177 8.90 -18.38 -0.20
CA MET A 177 9.56 -19.41 0.60
C MET A 177 8.77 -20.73 0.64
N LEU A 178 7.43 -20.68 0.67
CA LEU A 178 6.57 -21.88 0.62
C LEU A 178 6.37 -22.45 -0.80
N GLY A 179 7.26 -22.11 -1.73
CA GLY A 179 7.41 -22.72 -3.05
C GLY A 179 6.53 -22.11 -4.14
N MET A 180 6.04 -20.88 -3.97
CA MET A 180 5.36 -20.15 -5.04
C MET A 180 6.40 -19.40 -5.89
N PRO A 181 6.32 -19.44 -7.23
CA PRO A 181 7.19 -18.61 -8.09
C PRO A 181 7.09 -17.13 -7.74
N LEU A 182 8.19 -16.38 -7.91
CA LEU A 182 8.32 -14.99 -7.48
C LEU A 182 7.13 -14.14 -7.97
N ASN A 183 6.79 -14.19 -9.26
CA ASN A 183 5.66 -13.46 -9.83
C ASN A 183 4.33 -13.75 -9.09
N LEU A 184 3.98 -15.02 -8.90
CA LEU A 184 2.74 -15.41 -8.23
C LEU A 184 2.73 -15.06 -6.75
N SER A 185 3.91 -15.00 -6.11
CA SER A 185 4.06 -14.56 -4.72
C SER A 185 3.68 -13.08 -4.52
N LEU A 186 3.66 -12.26 -5.59
CA LEU A 186 3.10 -10.91 -5.55
C LEU A 186 1.62 -10.91 -5.94
N VAL A 187 1.28 -11.57 -7.05
CA VAL A 187 -0.05 -11.52 -7.68
C VAL A 187 -1.14 -12.07 -6.78
N VAL A 188 -0.90 -13.23 -6.15
CA VAL A 188 -1.90 -13.94 -5.34
C VAL A 188 -2.25 -13.14 -4.07
N PRO A 189 -1.30 -12.78 -3.18
CA PRO A 189 -1.62 -11.97 -2.01
C PRO A 189 -2.08 -10.55 -2.40
N GLY A 190 -1.52 -9.94 -3.44
CA GLY A 190 -1.98 -8.63 -3.94
C GLY A 190 -3.46 -8.65 -4.33
N THR A 191 -3.88 -9.65 -5.11
CA THR A 191 -5.29 -9.85 -5.51
C THR A 191 -6.19 -10.07 -4.30
N LEU A 192 -5.74 -10.86 -3.31
CA LEU A 192 -6.47 -11.10 -2.07
C LEU A 192 -6.68 -9.79 -1.28
N LEU A 193 -5.62 -8.98 -1.11
CA LEU A 193 -5.70 -7.71 -0.39
C LEU A 193 -6.61 -6.70 -1.10
N MET A 194 -6.61 -6.66 -2.44
CA MET A 194 -7.53 -5.82 -3.22
C MET A 194 -8.98 -6.27 -3.04
N ALA A 195 -9.25 -7.59 -3.11
CA ALA A 195 -10.58 -8.14 -2.86
C ALA A 195 -11.10 -7.82 -1.45
N LEU A 196 -10.23 -7.92 -0.43
CA LEU A 196 -10.55 -7.53 0.95
C LEU A 196 -10.81 -6.03 1.08
N THR A 197 -10.08 -5.19 0.35
CA THR A 197 -10.28 -3.74 0.31
C THR A 197 -11.62 -3.38 -0.33
N TYR A 198 -11.96 -3.99 -1.48
CA TYR A 198 -13.25 -3.79 -2.16
C TYR A 198 -14.42 -4.21 -1.27
N ALA A 199 -14.37 -5.42 -0.72
CA ALA A 199 -15.40 -5.94 0.15
C ALA A 199 -15.53 -5.09 1.42
N GLY A 200 -14.41 -4.75 2.04
CA GLY A 200 -14.35 -3.97 3.27
C GLY A 200 -14.91 -2.57 3.11
N TYR A 201 -14.55 -1.88 2.04
CA TYR A 201 -15.03 -0.53 1.80
C TYR A 201 -16.55 -0.51 1.58
N MET A 202 -17.09 -1.48 0.83
CA MET A 202 -18.55 -1.62 0.65
C MET A 202 -19.28 -1.96 1.96
N LEU A 203 -18.68 -2.77 2.83
CA LEU A 203 -19.24 -3.11 4.16
C LEU A 203 -19.16 -1.92 5.14
N LEU A 204 -18.07 -1.15 5.10
CA LEU A 204 -17.92 0.11 5.85
C LEU A 204 -18.96 1.14 5.38
N ALA A 205 -19.14 1.30 4.07
CA ALA A 205 -20.17 2.14 3.49
C ALA A 205 -21.57 1.66 3.94
N GLN A 206 -21.84 0.35 3.91
CA GLN A 206 -23.12 -0.19 4.38
C GLN A 206 -23.37 0.10 5.88
N GLN A 207 -22.33 0.06 6.72
CA GLN A 207 -22.44 0.39 8.14
C GLN A 207 -22.90 1.83 8.39
N LEU A 208 -22.52 2.77 7.50
CA LEU A 208 -22.94 4.16 7.57
C LEU A 208 -24.27 4.40 6.84
N LEU A 209 -24.50 3.72 5.72
CA LEU A 209 -25.64 3.98 4.83
C LEU A 209 -26.88 3.13 5.17
N GLY A 210 -26.73 2.06 5.95
CA GLY A 210 -27.79 1.12 6.28
C GLY A 210 -28.29 0.34 5.05
N GLY A 211 -29.61 0.18 4.89
CA GLY A 211 -30.23 -0.58 3.80
C GLY A 211 -30.18 0.07 2.40
N ARG A 212 -29.41 1.15 2.21
CA ARG A 212 -29.34 1.91 0.96
C ARG A 212 -28.28 1.34 0.00
N HIS A 213 -28.49 0.09 -0.42
CA HIS A 213 -27.53 -0.68 -1.22
C HIS A 213 -27.12 0.00 -2.54
N LYS A 214 -28.01 0.76 -3.19
CA LYS A 214 -27.66 1.56 -4.38
C LYS A 214 -26.65 2.66 -4.09
N ALA A 215 -26.76 3.32 -2.93
CA ALA A 215 -25.80 4.34 -2.51
C ALA A 215 -24.44 3.71 -2.15
N VAL A 216 -24.44 2.47 -1.64
CA VAL A 216 -23.20 1.69 -1.43
C VAL A 216 -22.51 1.39 -2.77
N ALA A 217 -23.26 0.98 -3.79
CA ALA A 217 -22.71 0.78 -5.14
C ALA A 217 -22.12 2.07 -5.70
N VAL A 218 -22.85 3.20 -5.62
CA VAL A 218 -22.35 4.51 -6.04
C VAL A 218 -21.09 4.92 -5.28
N THR A 219 -21.05 4.70 -3.97
CA THR A 219 -19.86 4.95 -3.14
C THR A 219 -18.63 4.20 -3.66
N ALA A 220 -18.79 2.92 -3.99
CA ALA A 220 -17.71 2.10 -4.52
C ALA A 220 -17.24 2.59 -5.91
N LEU A 221 -18.18 2.95 -6.80
CA LEU A 221 -17.84 3.47 -8.12
C LEU A 221 -17.10 4.82 -8.04
N LEU A 222 -17.60 5.75 -7.20
CA LEU A 222 -16.98 7.06 -7.04
C LEU A 222 -15.56 6.99 -6.44
N PHE A 223 -15.30 5.98 -5.58
CA PHE A 223 -14.00 5.80 -4.98
C PHE A 223 -13.03 5.02 -5.88
N PHE A 224 -13.41 3.84 -6.37
CA PHE A 224 -12.49 2.96 -7.11
C PHE A 224 -12.27 3.38 -8.56
N LEU A 225 -13.22 4.07 -9.18
CA LEU A 225 -13.09 4.61 -10.53
C LEU A 225 -12.87 6.12 -10.51
N ASN A 226 -12.35 6.69 -9.41
CA ASN A 226 -12.08 8.11 -9.31
C ASN A 226 -11.05 8.57 -10.36
N GLY A 227 -11.16 9.84 -10.77
CA GLY A 227 -10.12 10.47 -11.59
C GLY A 227 -10.34 11.97 -11.86
N GLY A 228 -11.27 12.60 -11.14
CA GLY A 228 -11.54 14.03 -11.30
C GLY A 228 -12.11 14.39 -12.67
N LEU A 229 -11.88 15.65 -13.06
CA LEU A 229 -12.32 16.25 -14.32
C LEU A 229 -11.21 16.27 -15.37
N GLY A 230 -10.16 15.46 -15.22
CA GLY A 230 -9.00 15.47 -16.12
C GLY A 230 -9.35 15.22 -17.59
N PHE A 231 -10.40 14.43 -17.85
CA PHE A 231 -10.87 14.11 -19.20
C PHE A 231 -11.28 15.37 -19.98
N LEU A 232 -11.67 16.45 -19.30
CA LEU A 232 -12.00 17.72 -19.98
C LEU A 232 -10.80 18.30 -20.71
N TYR A 233 -9.58 18.05 -20.22
CA TYR A 233 -8.34 18.53 -20.82
C TYR A 233 -7.86 17.61 -21.95
N ASP A 234 -8.05 16.31 -21.80
CA ASP A 234 -7.68 15.33 -22.83
C ASP A 234 -8.62 15.39 -24.04
N PHE A 235 -9.90 15.69 -23.80
CA PHE A 235 -10.91 15.88 -24.85
C PHE A 235 -11.01 17.32 -25.34
N ASP A 236 -10.28 18.25 -24.73
CA ASP A 236 -10.18 19.61 -25.22
C ASP A 236 -9.61 19.59 -26.64
N LEU A 237 -10.33 20.22 -27.57
CA LEU A 237 -9.96 20.27 -28.98
C LEU A 237 -9.85 18.90 -29.70
N ALA A 238 -10.43 17.82 -29.15
CA ALA A 238 -10.30 16.44 -29.66
C ALA A 238 -10.68 16.23 -31.14
N PHE A 239 -11.59 17.05 -31.69
CA PHE A 239 -11.98 16.98 -33.10
C PHE A 239 -11.04 17.77 -34.02
N THR A 240 -10.29 18.73 -33.46
CA THR A 240 -9.33 19.54 -34.22
C THR A 240 -7.94 18.93 -34.26
N ASP A 241 -7.57 18.12 -33.26
CA ASP A 241 -6.29 17.39 -33.22
C ASP A 241 -6.40 15.94 -33.74
N ASN A 242 -7.54 15.55 -34.31
CA ASN A 242 -7.86 14.18 -34.73
C ASN A 242 -7.64 13.15 -33.60
N PHE A 243 -8.13 13.44 -32.38
CA PHE A 243 -8.05 12.56 -31.23
C PHE A 243 -6.60 12.19 -30.86
N ALA A 244 -5.62 13.04 -31.15
CA ALA A 244 -4.22 12.78 -30.86
C ALA A 244 -3.99 12.64 -29.35
N ARG A 245 -4.49 13.59 -28.55
CA ARG A 245 -4.39 13.55 -27.08
C ARG A 245 -5.02 12.29 -26.48
N ILE A 246 -6.14 11.85 -27.03
CA ILE A 246 -6.83 10.62 -26.56
C ILE A 246 -6.02 9.37 -26.91
N ARG A 247 -5.36 9.33 -28.07
CA ARG A 247 -4.44 8.23 -28.42
C ARG A 247 -3.22 8.23 -27.51
N GLU A 248 -2.67 9.42 -27.19
CA GLU A 248 -1.55 9.57 -26.26
C GLU A 248 -1.85 9.04 -24.85
N ILE A 249 -3.11 9.02 -24.42
CA ILE A 249 -3.49 8.35 -23.15
C ILE A 249 -3.06 6.88 -23.16
N PHE A 250 -3.14 6.19 -24.29
CA PHE A 250 -2.84 4.75 -24.38
C PHE A 250 -1.43 4.46 -24.89
N THR A 251 -0.78 5.40 -25.57
CA THR A 251 0.52 5.19 -26.22
C THR A 251 1.65 6.06 -25.67
N GLY A 252 1.34 7.18 -25.02
CA GLY A 252 2.33 8.14 -24.52
C GLY A 252 2.94 7.73 -23.18
N TYR A 253 4.10 8.28 -22.83
CA TYR A 253 4.73 8.09 -21.52
C TYR A 253 4.10 9.04 -20.49
N TYR A 254 3.61 8.51 -19.36
CA TYR A 254 3.02 9.29 -18.24
C TYR A 254 1.91 10.30 -18.62
N ARG A 255 1.07 9.97 -19.61
CA ARG A 255 -0.12 10.74 -19.99
C ARG A 255 -1.39 10.13 -19.39
N THR A 256 -1.51 10.18 -18.06
CA THR A 256 -2.65 9.58 -17.35
C THR A 256 -3.73 10.63 -17.08
N PRO A 257 -4.99 10.46 -17.54
CA PRO A 257 -6.06 11.46 -17.37
C PRO A 257 -6.32 11.90 -15.92
N ALA A 258 -6.12 11.02 -14.95
CA ALA A 258 -6.27 11.34 -13.53
C ALA A 258 -5.01 11.95 -12.89
N ASN A 259 -3.87 11.97 -13.58
CA ASN A 259 -2.57 12.38 -13.05
C ASN A 259 -1.71 13.03 -14.15
N GLN A 260 -1.86 14.35 -14.30
CA GLN A 260 -1.06 15.18 -15.19
C GLN A 260 -0.51 16.37 -14.41
N PRO A 261 0.72 16.26 -13.87
CA PRO A 261 1.38 17.28 -13.07
C PRO A 261 1.37 18.69 -13.69
N ASP A 262 1.53 18.78 -15.01
CA ASP A 262 1.56 20.02 -15.79
C ASP A 262 0.24 20.78 -15.74
N LEU A 263 -0.87 20.05 -15.68
CA LEU A 263 -2.22 20.61 -15.56
C LEU A 263 -2.69 20.72 -14.11
N ASN A 264 -1.79 20.47 -13.16
CA ASN A 264 -2.09 20.38 -11.73
C ASN A 264 -3.22 19.36 -11.42
N LEU A 265 -3.25 18.26 -12.18
CA LEU A 265 -4.03 17.06 -11.91
C LEU A 265 -3.15 16.12 -11.09
N ARG A 266 -3.49 15.96 -9.81
CA ARG A 266 -2.69 15.34 -8.75
C ARG A 266 -3.47 14.30 -7.93
N PHE A 267 -4.74 14.05 -8.24
CA PHE A 267 -5.58 13.11 -7.49
C PHE A 267 -5.94 11.91 -8.37
N SER A 268 -4.93 11.06 -8.52
CA SER A 268 -4.92 9.87 -9.35
C SER A 268 -6.02 8.84 -9.09
N ASN A 269 -6.21 7.92 -10.03
CA ASN A 269 -7.08 6.77 -9.78
C ASN A 269 -6.49 5.85 -8.69
N VAL A 270 -7.33 5.45 -7.73
CA VAL A 270 -6.88 4.65 -6.57
C VAL A 270 -6.39 3.26 -6.94
N ILE A 271 -6.89 2.65 -8.00
CA ILE A 271 -6.43 1.32 -8.42
C ILE A 271 -5.10 1.47 -9.15
N ALA A 272 -5.05 2.33 -10.18
CA ALA A 272 -3.88 2.50 -11.04
C ALA A 272 -2.63 3.00 -10.30
N ASP A 273 -2.74 4.06 -9.50
CA ASP A 273 -1.56 4.76 -8.94
C ASP A 273 -1.32 4.45 -7.45
N LEU A 274 -2.20 3.69 -6.79
CA LEU A 274 -2.05 3.33 -5.37
C LEU A 274 -2.10 1.83 -5.14
N MET A 275 -3.23 1.17 -5.39
CA MET A 275 -3.44 -0.22 -4.96
C MET A 275 -2.60 -1.22 -5.75
N ILE A 276 -2.27 -0.94 -7.02
CA ILE A 276 -1.36 -1.77 -7.82
C ILE A 276 0.10 -1.52 -7.44
N PRO A 277 0.63 -0.27 -7.51
CA PRO A 277 2.06 -0.05 -7.31
C PRO A 277 2.53 0.00 -5.86
N GLN A 278 1.72 0.53 -4.93
CA GLN A 278 2.14 0.74 -3.54
C GLN A 278 1.72 -0.43 -2.66
N ARG A 279 2.58 -1.44 -2.53
CA ARG A 279 2.24 -2.69 -1.81
C ARG A 279 1.96 -2.44 -0.33
N ALA A 280 2.80 -1.66 0.35
CA ALA A 280 2.58 -1.29 1.75
C ALA A 280 1.24 -0.58 1.94
N LEU A 281 0.87 0.34 1.03
CA LEU A 281 -0.43 1.01 1.07
C LEU A 281 -1.59 0.02 0.88
N LEU A 282 -1.48 -0.93 -0.06
CA LEU A 282 -2.49 -1.96 -0.28
C LEU A 282 -2.73 -2.80 0.98
N GLY A 283 -1.66 -3.28 1.63
CA GLY A 283 -1.76 -3.96 2.92
C GLY A 283 -2.34 -3.05 4.00
N GLY A 284 -1.91 -1.78 4.02
CA GLY A 284 -2.42 -0.71 4.86
C GLY A 284 -3.93 -0.56 4.75
N TRP A 285 -4.49 -0.48 3.54
CA TRP A 285 -5.94 -0.32 3.35
C TRP A 285 -6.73 -1.58 3.66
N ALA A 286 -6.21 -2.75 3.28
CA ALA A 286 -6.81 -4.03 3.61
C ALA A 286 -6.94 -4.25 5.12
N MET A 287 -6.03 -3.66 5.93
CA MET A 287 -6.06 -3.73 7.39
C MET A 287 -6.65 -2.48 8.07
N GLY A 288 -6.55 -1.32 7.45
CA GLY A 288 -7.06 -0.05 7.95
C GLY A 288 -8.58 0.06 7.86
N ILE A 289 -9.20 -0.46 6.80
CA ILE A 289 -10.67 -0.47 6.67
C ILE A 289 -11.34 -1.33 7.77
N PRO A 290 -10.87 -2.56 8.08
CA PRO A 290 -11.29 -3.29 9.27
C PRO A 290 -11.15 -2.49 10.57
N ALA A 291 -10.02 -1.80 10.76
CA ALA A 291 -9.82 -0.96 11.94
C ALA A 291 -10.83 0.20 12.02
N LEU A 292 -11.07 0.91 10.92
CA LEU A 292 -12.10 1.96 10.84
C LEU A 292 -13.52 1.41 11.09
N TYR A 293 -13.84 0.24 10.53
CA TYR A 293 -15.10 -0.45 10.78
C TYR A 293 -15.27 -0.78 12.27
N LEU A 294 -14.23 -1.34 12.90
CA LEU A 294 -14.23 -1.71 14.31
C LEU A 294 -14.26 -0.48 15.23
N LEU A 295 -13.62 0.63 14.86
CA LEU A 295 -13.71 1.91 15.59
C LEU A 295 -15.16 2.39 15.65
N ILE A 296 -15.82 2.52 14.51
CA ILE A 296 -17.22 2.98 14.42
C ILE A 296 -18.15 1.98 15.11
N SER A 297 -17.92 0.68 14.88
CA SER A 297 -18.73 -0.40 15.45
C SER A 297 -18.63 -0.45 16.96
N SER A 298 -17.41 -0.42 17.52
CA SER A 298 -17.17 -0.53 18.95
C SER A 298 -17.75 0.66 19.72
N ALA A 299 -17.70 1.86 19.14
CA ALA A 299 -18.30 3.05 19.70
C ALA A 299 -19.84 2.97 19.70
N ARG A 300 -20.45 2.66 18.54
CA ARG A 300 -21.92 2.56 18.40
C ARG A 300 -22.52 1.43 19.23
N GLU A 301 -21.85 0.29 19.31
CA GLU A 301 -22.30 -0.90 20.05
C GLU A 301 -21.80 -0.93 21.50
N LYS A 302 -20.99 0.06 21.91
CA LYS A 302 -20.38 0.18 23.24
C LYS A 302 -19.64 -1.09 23.68
N SER A 303 -18.99 -1.77 22.73
CA SER A 303 -18.41 -3.10 22.94
C SER A 303 -16.93 -3.04 23.27
N TYR A 304 -16.56 -3.29 24.53
CA TYR A 304 -15.16 -3.42 24.97
C TYR A 304 -14.39 -4.50 24.21
N ARG A 305 -15.08 -5.54 23.77
CA ARG A 305 -14.47 -6.64 23.02
C ARG A 305 -13.99 -6.19 21.64
N GLN A 306 -14.82 -5.40 20.97
CA GLN A 306 -14.46 -4.80 19.68
C GLN A 306 -13.40 -3.73 19.88
N THR A 307 -13.43 -2.97 20.98
CA THR A 307 -12.37 -2.03 21.35
C THR A 307 -11.03 -2.73 21.56
N ALA A 308 -11.00 -3.88 22.25
CA ALA A 308 -9.77 -4.66 22.44
C ALA A 308 -9.25 -5.22 21.12
N LEU A 309 -10.12 -5.79 20.28
CA LEU A 309 -9.74 -6.27 18.95
C LEU A 309 -9.20 -5.13 18.07
N LEU A 310 -9.88 -3.98 18.06
CA LEU A 310 -9.43 -2.76 17.37
C LEU A 310 -8.06 -2.34 17.84
N ALA A 311 -7.80 -2.35 19.15
CA ALA A 311 -6.53 -1.91 19.70
C ALA A 311 -5.37 -2.82 19.25
N LEU A 312 -5.56 -4.14 19.32
CA LEU A 312 -4.58 -5.11 18.83
C LEU A 312 -4.35 -4.96 17.32
N TRP A 313 -5.43 -4.75 16.55
CA TRP A 313 -5.38 -4.56 15.10
C TRP A 313 -4.64 -3.29 14.70
N ALA A 314 -4.99 -2.17 15.33
CA ALA A 314 -4.37 -0.88 15.09
C ALA A 314 -2.88 -0.88 15.47
N SER A 315 -2.50 -1.69 16.47
CA SER A 315 -1.11 -1.82 16.91
C SER A 315 -0.19 -2.49 15.91
N ALA A 316 -0.74 -3.24 14.95
CA ALA A 316 0.04 -3.87 13.88
C ALA A 316 0.27 -2.93 12.68
N LEU A 317 -0.54 -1.87 12.55
CA LEU A 317 -0.49 -0.97 11.39
C LEU A 317 0.83 -0.24 11.18
N PRO A 318 1.66 0.13 12.18
CA PRO A 318 2.95 0.78 11.92
C PRO A 318 3.85 0.00 10.95
N LEU A 319 3.98 -1.31 11.16
CA LEU A 319 4.82 -2.18 10.32
C LEU A 319 4.12 -2.67 9.05
N VAL A 320 2.80 -2.48 8.94
CA VAL A 320 2.04 -2.73 7.70
C VAL A 320 2.04 -1.48 6.80
N HIS A 321 1.66 -0.33 7.35
CA HIS A 321 1.66 0.97 6.68
C HIS A 321 1.48 2.16 7.67
N THR A 322 2.56 2.93 7.87
CA THR A 322 2.59 4.07 8.81
C THR A 322 1.56 5.16 8.52
N HIS A 323 1.30 5.51 7.25
CA HIS A 323 0.31 6.55 6.93
C HIS A 323 -1.12 6.14 7.27
N THR A 324 -1.45 4.85 7.13
CA THR A 324 -2.76 4.35 7.55
C THR A 324 -2.90 4.36 9.06
N PHE A 325 -1.83 4.04 9.81
CA PHE A 325 -1.81 4.17 11.26
C PHE A 325 -2.05 5.64 11.70
N LEU A 326 -1.33 6.59 11.10
CA LEU A 326 -1.50 8.03 11.36
C LEU A 326 -2.93 8.48 11.06
N ALA A 327 -3.47 8.13 9.88
CA ALA A 327 -4.83 8.48 9.51
C ALA A 327 -5.88 7.88 10.45
N LEU A 328 -5.69 6.63 10.91
CA LEU A 328 -6.57 6.01 11.90
C LEU A 328 -6.50 6.78 13.23
N GLY A 329 -5.32 7.21 13.68
CA GLY A 329 -5.15 8.03 14.88
C GLY A 329 -5.87 9.37 14.79
N LEU A 330 -5.67 10.10 13.69
CA LEU A 330 -6.35 11.37 13.41
C LEU A 330 -7.86 11.22 13.34
N PHE A 331 -8.34 10.21 12.60
CA PHE A 331 -9.77 9.90 12.52
C PHE A 331 -10.34 9.56 13.89
N SER A 332 -9.64 8.73 14.68
CA SER A 332 -10.06 8.34 16.02
C SER A 332 -10.23 9.55 16.94
N GLY A 333 -9.31 10.52 16.87
CA GLY A 333 -9.37 11.77 17.63
C GLY A 333 -10.58 12.62 17.27
N GLY A 334 -10.79 12.91 15.98
CA GLY A 334 -11.96 13.67 15.51
C GLY A 334 -13.28 12.95 15.80
N TYR A 335 -13.31 11.63 15.61
CA TYR A 335 -14.45 10.77 15.90
C TYR A 335 -14.83 10.76 17.39
N LEU A 336 -13.83 10.69 18.27
CA LEU A 336 -13.99 10.81 19.72
C LEU A 336 -14.60 12.16 20.10
N LEU A 337 -14.08 13.26 19.54
CA LEU A 337 -14.61 14.60 19.79
C LEU A 337 -16.08 14.71 19.40
N GLY A 338 -16.46 14.22 18.22
CA GLY A 338 -17.87 14.21 17.80
C GLY A 338 -18.76 13.38 18.73
N ASN A 339 -18.31 12.20 19.14
CA ASN A 339 -19.02 11.36 20.11
C ASN A 339 -19.21 12.06 21.46
N LEU A 340 -18.20 12.77 21.97
CA LEU A 340 -18.29 13.52 23.23
C LEU A 340 -19.24 14.74 23.14
N VAL A 341 -19.43 15.29 21.94
CA VAL A 341 -20.37 16.38 21.66
C VAL A 341 -21.80 15.85 21.59
N GLU A 342 -22.04 14.76 20.85
CA GLU A 342 -23.37 14.19 20.61
C GLU A 342 -23.91 13.41 21.81
N HIS A 343 -23.05 12.69 22.54
CA HIS A 343 -23.46 11.76 23.60
C HIS A 343 -23.03 12.24 25.00
N ARG A 344 -23.51 13.43 25.39
CA ARG A 344 -23.13 14.07 26.67
C ARG A 344 -23.33 13.20 27.91
N GLN A 345 -24.36 12.34 27.91
CA GLN A 345 -24.70 11.46 29.04
C GLN A 345 -23.74 10.25 29.16
N ASP A 346 -23.07 9.82 28.08
CA ASP A 346 -22.18 8.64 28.06
C ASP A 346 -20.68 9.00 27.98
N ARG A 347 -20.32 10.26 28.26
CA ARG A 347 -18.93 10.74 28.14
C ARG A 347 -17.93 9.87 28.92
N ARG A 348 -18.28 9.46 30.13
CA ARG A 348 -17.42 8.59 30.95
C ARG A 348 -17.16 7.24 30.26
N GLY A 349 -18.20 6.59 29.74
CA GLY A 349 -18.06 5.32 29.04
C GLY A 349 -17.24 5.45 27.75
N ILE A 350 -17.43 6.55 27.02
CA ILE A 350 -16.66 6.88 25.82
C ILE A 350 -15.17 7.04 26.16
N LEU A 351 -14.84 7.83 27.19
CA LEU A 351 -13.46 8.08 27.60
C LEU A 351 -12.76 6.81 28.11
N ILE A 352 -13.46 5.92 28.82
CA ILE A 352 -12.87 4.64 29.25
C ILE A 352 -12.52 3.77 28.05
N ARG A 353 -13.44 3.60 27.08
CA ARG A 353 -13.16 2.82 25.87
C ARG A 353 -12.03 3.44 25.04
N ALA A 354 -12.02 4.76 24.89
CA ALA A 354 -10.96 5.47 24.19
C ALA A 354 -9.60 5.32 24.91
N GLY A 355 -9.58 5.41 26.24
CA GLY A 355 -8.38 5.21 27.05
C GLY A 355 -7.83 3.78 26.96
N LEU A 356 -8.70 2.76 26.96
CA LEU A 356 -8.29 1.36 26.75
C LEU A 356 -7.70 1.16 25.35
N TYR A 357 -8.37 1.70 24.32
CA TYR A 357 -7.88 1.65 22.95
C TYR A 357 -6.52 2.31 22.81
N LEU A 358 -6.39 3.57 23.25
CA LEU A 358 -5.16 4.33 23.17
C LEU A 358 -4.04 3.69 24.01
N GLY A 359 -4.34 3.23 25.22
CA GLY A 359 -3.34 2.62 26.10
C GLY A 359 -2.70 1.37 25.50
N VAL A 360 -3.51 0.47 24.92
CA VAL A 360 -2.99 -0.74 24.25
C VAL A 360 -2.22 -0.38 22.99
N VAL A 361 -2.75 0.54 22.17
CA VAL A 361 -2.05 0.99 20.95
C VAL A 361 -0.71 1.61 21.29
N LEU A 362 -0.63 2.51 22.26
CA LEU A 362 0.64 3.10 22.67
C LEU A 362 1.60 2.04 23.23
N ALA A 363 1.13 1.09 24.02
CA ALA A 363 2.00 0.05 24.58
C ALA A 363 2.63 -0.85 23.50
N LEU A 364 1.92 -1.14 22.41
CA LEU A 364 2.36 -2.08 21.38
C LEU A 364 2.97 -1.40 20.14
N ALA A 365 2.41 -0.26 19.71
CA ALA A 365 2.85 0.47 18.52
C ALA A 365 4.04 1.40 18.82
N LEU A 366 4.13 1.98 20.02
CA LEU A 366 5.21 2.93 20.32
C LEU A 366 6.60 2.30 20.23
N PRO A 367 6.87 1.07 20.72
CA PRO A 367 8.17 0.43 20.51
C PRO A 367 8.50 0.18 19.03
N GLN A 368 7.50 -0.16 18.20
CA GLN A 368 7.68 -0.33 16.75
C GLN A 368 8.05 0.99 16.08
N LEU A 369 7.44 2.09 16.53
CA LEU A 369 7.69 3.43 16.02
C LEU A 369 9.04 3.98 16.52
N MET A 370 9.31 3.89 17.83
CA MET A 370 10.54 4.37 18.48
C MET A 370 11.80 3.59 18.10
N GLY A 371 11.67 2.48 17.35
CA GLY A 371 12.76 1.92 16.56
C GLY A 371 13.23 2.88 15.46
N ASN A 372 14.01 2.39 14.51
CA ASN A 372 14.66 3.24 13.49
C ASN A 372 13.66 4.05 12.62
N ALA A 373 12.38 3.66 12.55
CA ALA A 373 11.34 4.36 11.78
C ALA A 373 11.02 5.80 12.24
N VAL A 374 10.99 6.08 13.55
CA VAL A 374 10.77 7.44 14.06
C VAL A 374 12.03 8.29 13.97
N LYS A 375 13.22 7.70 14.18
CA LYS A 375 14.50 8.41 13.95
C LYS A 375 14.58 8.91 12.52
N GLN A 376 14.29 8.05 11.55
CA GLN A 376 14.39 8.39 10.13
C GLN A 376 13.38 9.47 9.68
N THR A 377 12.15 9.45 10.21
CA THR A 377 11.13 10.46 9.89
C THR A 377 11.36 11.80 10.61
N LEU A 378 11.94 11.79 11.82
CA LEU A 378 12.19 13.01 12.61
C LEU A 378 13.57 13.63 12.35
N GLU A 379 14.60 12.83 12.09
CA GLU A 379 15.98 13.29 11.84
C GLU A 379 16.18 13.76 10.39
N GLY A 380 15.36 13.27 9.44
CA GLY A 380 15.42 13.66 8.02
C GLY A 380 14.84 15.05 7.69
N GLY A 381 14.37 15.83 8.67
CA GLY A 381 13.86 17.19 8.45
C GLY A 381 12.61 17.32 7.55
N SER A 382 11.92 16.20 7.25
CA SER A 382 10.82 16.15 6.30
C SER A 382 9.53 16.78 6.81
N LEU A 383 9.34 16.82 8.14
CA LEU A 383 8.15 17.40 8.76
C LEU A 383 8.19 18.93 8.68
N ARG A 384 7.35 19.49 7.78
CA ARG A 384 7.29 20.92 7.54
C ARG A 384 5.86 21.41 7.37
N PHE A 385 5.61 22.64 7.82
CA PHE A 385 4.33 23.29 7.60
C PHE A 385 4.26 23.86 6.18
N GLN A 386 3.25 23.47 5.43
CA GLN A 386 2.91 24.04 4.14
C GLN A 386 1.40 23.90 3.93
N PHE A 387 0.70 25.02 3.83
CA PHE A 387 -0.73 25.02 3.52
C PHE A 387 -0.98 24.74 2.03
N ASN A 388 -2.07 24.01 1.73
CA ASN A 388 -2.60 23.75 0.40
C ASN A 388 -1.79 22.72 -0.41
N TRP A 389 -1.21 21.74 0.30
CA TRP A 389 -0.57 20.54 -0.26
C TRP A 389 0.30 20.85 -1.50
N VAL A 390 0.19 20.07 -2.58
CA VAL A 390 0.91 20.24 -3.85
C VAL A 390 0.41 21.41 -4.71
N ASN A 391 -0.77 21.95 -4.38
CA ASN A 391 -1.31 23.13 -5.06
C ASN A 391 -0.56 24.42 -4.65
N ASN A 392 0.25 24.36 -3.59
CA ASN A 392 1.16 25.42 -3.16
C ASN A 392 2.60 24.92 -3.07
N SER A 393 3.02 24.12 -4.06
CA SER A 393 4.31 23.46 -4.06
C SER A 393 5.48 24.44 -3.87
N GLY A 394 6.38 24.13 -2.94
CA GLY A 394 7.50 25.00 -2.54
C GLY A 394 7.10 26.32 -1.85
N GLY A 395 5.82 26.51 -1.51
CA GLY A 395 5.33 27.74 -0.89
C GLY A 395 5.26 28.96 -1.83
N TYR A 396 5.36 28.75 -3.14
CA TYR A 396 5.43 29.83 -4.15
C TYR A 396 4.07 30.42 -4.55
N GLY A 397 2.98 30.07 -3.85
CA GLY A 397 1.63 30.51 -4.16
C GLY A 397 0.79 29.42 -4.82
N PHE A 398 -0.52 29.67 -4.91
CA PHE A 398 -1.48 28.67 -5.40
C PHE A 398 -1.45 28.55 -6.92
N LYS A 399 -1.26 27.33 -7.42
CA LYS A 399 -1.34 27.01 -8.86
C LYS A 399 -2.77 27.15 -9.38
N ASP A 400 -3.74 26.64 -8.63
CA ASP A 400 -5.16 26.83 -8.86
C ASP A 400 -5.82 27.49 -7.64
N PHE A 401 -6.93 28.20 -7.87
CA PHE A 401 -7.83 28.58 -6.80
C PHE A 401 -8.24 27.36 -5.96
N TYR A 402 -8.13 27.47 -4.63
CA TYR A 402 -8.26 26.36 -3.68
C TYR A 402 -9.48 25.45 -3.93
N PHE A 403 -10.67 26.04 -4.08
CA PHE A 403 -11.88 25.24 -4.30
C PHE A 403 -11.90 24.57 -5.68
N TRP A 404 -11.39 25.26 -6.70
CA TRP A 404 -11.30 24.71 -8.05
C TRP A 404 -10.30 23.54 -8.10
N PHE A 405 -9.17 23.64 -7.39
CA PHE A 405 -8.21 22.54 -7.27
C PHE A 405 -8.91 21.25 -6.86
N TRP A 406 -9.71 21.28 -5.80
CA TRP A 406 -10.41 20.10 -5.29
C TRP A 406 -11.54 19.62 -6.21
N VAL A 407 -12.32 20.52 -6.82
CA VAL A 407 -13.36 20.11 -7.81
C VAL A 407 -12.72 19.48 -9.04
N LYS A 408 -11.63 20.05 -9.54
CA LYS A 408 -10.89 19.53 -10.69
C LYS A 408 -10.31 18.14 -10.41
N ASN A 409 -9.75 17.94 -9.21
CA ASN A 409 -9.03 16.73 -8.84
C ASN A 409 -9.91 15.62 -8.25
N ALA A 410 -10.73 15.92 -7.24
CA ALA A 410 -11.63 14.94 -6.63
C ALA A 410 -12.95 14.78 -7.42
N GLY A 411 -13.23 15.67 -8.37
CA GLY A 411 -14.41 15.65 -9.23
C GLY A 411 -15.64 16.31 -8.62
N LEU A 412 -16.76 16.23 -9.37
CA LEU A 412 -18.08 16.71 -8.93
C LEU A 412 -18.53 16.18 -7.55
N PRO A 413 -18.18 14.94 -7.11
CA PRO A 413 -18.54 14.46 -5.78
C PRO A 413 -18.06 15.39 -4.66
N PHE A 414 -16.94 16.11 -4.82
CA PHE A 414 -16.44 17.06 -3.83
C PHE A 414 -17.49 18.14 -3.47
N ILE A 415 -18.27 18.61 -4.45
CA ILE A 415 -19.35 19.58 -4.20
C ILE A 415 -20.43 18.98 -3.28
N LEU A 416 -20.74 17.69 -3.46
CA LEU A 416 -21.69 16.99 -2.60
C LEU A 416 -21.13 16.76 -1.19
N VAL A 417 -19.82 16.52 -1.05
CA VAL A 417 -19.14 16.39 0.25
C VAL A 417 -19.30 17.68 1.05
N VAL A 418 -19.04 18.84 0.44
CA VAL A 418 -19.19 20.15 1.12
C VAL A 418 -20.63 20.32 1.60
N CYS A 419 -21.62 20.05 0.75
CA CYS A 419 -23.03 20.09 1.13
C CYS A 419 -23.37 19.11 2.26
N ALA A 420 -22.82 17.89 2.23
CA ALA A 420 -23.02 16.88 3.25
C ALA A 420 -22.44 17.32 4.60
N CYS A 421 -21.25 17.92 4.60
CA CYS A 421 -20.57 18.43 5.80
C CYS A 421 -21.36 19.57 6.46
N LEU A 422 -21.90 20.51 5.67
CA LEU A 422 -22.77 21.59 6.18
C LEU A 422 -24.04 21.05 6.85
N CYS A 423 -24.50 19.86 6.45
CA CYS A 423 -25.67 19.19 7.01
C CYS A 423 -25.32 18.13 8.08
N ALA A 424 -24.05 17.92 8.41
CA ALA A 424 -23.57 16.73 9.12
C ALA A 424 -24.30 16.47 10.44
N ARG A 425 -24.41 17.51 11.29
CA ARG A 425 -25.06 17.40 12.61
C ARG A 425 -26.54 17.06 12.50
N ARG A 426 -27.26 17.64 11.52
CA ARG A 426 -28.69 17.34 11.31
C ARG A 426 -28.91 15.89 10.84
N ARG A 427 -27.87 15.27 10.28
CA ARG A 427 -27.92 13.93 9.69
C ARG A 427 -27.26 12.86 10.55
N GLY A 428 -26.74 13.21 11.73
CA GLY A 428 -26.09 12.27 12.66
C GLY A 428 -24.75 11.76 12.14
N TYR A 429 -24.00 12.59 11.42
CA TYR A 429 -22.65 12.28 10.92
C TYR A 429 -21.58 13.20 11.51
N LEU A 430 -21.83 13.87 12.64
CA LEU A 430 -20.86 14.82 13.19
C LEU A 430 -19.56 14.13 13.59
N ASP A 431 -19.65 12.94 14.20
CA ASP A 431 -18.51 12.08 14.53
C ASP A 431 -17.66 11.71 13.30
N ILE A 432 -18.31 11.28 12.22
CA ILE A 432 -17.63 10.94 10.96
C ILE A 432 -16.99 12.17 10.32
N VAL A 433 -17.71 13.30 10.26
CA VAL A 433 -17.20 14.53 9.64
C VAL A 433 -16.03 15.10 10.43
N LEU A 434 -16.08 15.11 11.77
CA LEU A 434 -14.94 15.55 12.57
C LEU A 434 -13.74 14.60 12.42
N GLY A 435 -13.98 13.29 12.36
CA GLY A 435 -12.93 12.29 12.09
C GLY A 435 -12.22 12.53 10.75
N MET A 436 -12.96 12.62 9.65
CA MET A 436 -12.36 12.83 8.33
C MET A 436 -11.74 14.23 8.19
N THR A 437 -12.33 15.26 8.82
CA THR A 437 -11.80 16.63 8.79
C THR A 437 -10.46 16.74 9.51
N ALA A 438 -10.26 15.97 10.59
CA ALA A 438 -8.97 15.90 11.28
C ALA A 438 -7.84 15.41 10.36
N ILE A 439 -8.12 14.37 9.54
CA ILE A 439 -7.17 13.91 8.51
C ILE A 439 -6.92 15.02 7.49
N TYR A 440 -8.00 15.60 6.95
CA TYR A 440 -7.92 16.61 5.89
C TYR A 440 -7.10 17.83 6.30
N ILE A 441 -7.37 18.40 7.48
CA ILE A 441 -6.64 19.59 7.98
C ILE A 441 -5.16 19.29 8.14
N VAL A 442 -4.82 18.14 8.72
CA VAL A 442 -3.41 17.76 8.93
C VAL A 442 -2.71 17.53 7.60
N ALA A 443 -3.32 16.80 6.66
CA ALA A 443 -2.76 16.56 5.33
C ALA A 443 -2.66 17.85 4.48
N GLU A 444 -3.52 18.84 4.72
CA GLU A 444 -3.49 20.16 4.08
C GLU A 444 -2.42 21.10 4.60
N THR A 445 -1.88 20.86 5.81
CA THR A 445 -1.04 21.85 6.52
C THR A 445 0.34 21.32 6.89
N ILE A 446 0.52 20.01 7.02
CA ILE A 446 1.76 19.38 7.47
C ILE A 446 2.19 18.36 6.41
N LEU A 447 3.38 18.53 5.86
CA LEU A 447 4.02 17.56 4.98
C LEU A 447 4.84 16.59 5.84
N PHE A 448 4.71 15.28 5.57
CA PHE A 448 5.39 14.23 6.33
C PHE A 448 6.60 13.62 5.60
N GLN A 449 6.69 13.80 4.29
CA GLN A 449 7.73 13.21 3.44
C GLN A 449 8.46 14.29 2.62
N PRO A 450 9.67 14.02 2.09
CA PRO A 450 10.36 14.92 1.17
C PRO A 450 9.48 15.27 -0.04
N ASN A 451 8.86 14.27 -0.66
CA ASN A 451 7.89 14.47 -1.72
C ASN A 451 6.56 14.98 -1.17
N GLU A 452 6.17 16.19 -1.56
CA GLU A 452 4.90 16.80 -1.14
C GLU A 452 3.68 15.95 -1.54
N TYR A 453 3.78 15.25 -2.68
CA TYR A 453 2.69 14.45 -3.25
C TYR A 453 2.24 13.30 -2.35
N ASP A 454 3.14 12.76 -1.52
CA ASP A 454 2.88 11.60 -0.67
C ASP A 454 1.79 11.81 0.40
N ASN A 455 1.48 13.07 0.74
CA ASN A 455 0.32 13.37 1.59
C ASN A 455 -1.01 12.86 0.99
N ASN A 456 -1.04 12.53 -0.31
CA ASN A 456 -2.17 11.85 -0.93
C ASN A 456 -2.61 10.59 -0.17
N LYS A 457 -1.67 9.83 0.44
CA LYS A 457 -1.94 8.61 1.22
C LYS A 457 -2.91 8.88 2.37
N LEU A 458 -2.82 10.06 2.98
CA LEU A 458 -3.77 10.52 4.00
C LEU A 458 -5.08 11.01 3.38
N PHE A 459 -5.00 11.81 2.32
CA PHE A 459 -6.19 12.31 1.63
C PHE A 459 -7.09 11.18 1.12
N TYR A 460 -6.57 10.06 0.66
CA TYR A 460 -7.42 8.95 0.20
C TYR A 460 -8.22 8.29 1.32
N ILE A 461 -7.72 8.30 2.57
CA ILE A 461 -8.49 7.80 3.72
C ILE A 461 -9.60 8.81 4.09
N TRP A 462 -9.35 10.11 3.98
CA TRP A 462 -10.41 11.12 4.02
C TRP A 462 -11.43 10.90 2.89
N PHE A 463 -10.95 10.64 1.66
CA PHE A 463 -11.75 10.48 0.46
C PHE A 463 -12.70 9.27 0.55
N MET A 464 -12.30 8.19 1.22
CA MET A 464 -13.19 7.05 1.53
C MET A 464 -14.47 7.51 2.24
N PHE A 465 -14.36 8.31 3.30
CA PHE A 465 -15.55 8.83 4.00
C PHE A 465 -16.26 9.91 3.20
N ALA A 466 -15.51 10.76 2.50
CA ALA A 466 -16.06 11.78 1.63
C ALA A 466 -17.00 11.17 0.57
N MET A 467 -16.60 10.09 -0.10
CA MET A 467 -17.42 9.43 -1.12
C MET A 467 -18.67 8.74 -0.53
N ILE A 468 -18.57 8.17 0.68
CA ILE A 468 -19.76 7.66 1.40
C ILE A 468 -20.77 8.80 1.63
N LEU A 469 -20.30 9.96 2.13
CA LEU A 469 -21.15 11.13 2.40
C LEU A 469 -21.67 11.78 1.11
N ALA A 470 -20.89 11.79 0.04
CA ALA A 470 -21.29 12.29 -1.27
C ALA A 470 -22.42 11.44 -1.86
N ALA A 471 -22.29 10.11 -1.83
CA ALA A 471 -23.33 9.19 -2.28
C ALA A 471 -24.59 9.27 -1.39
N ASP A 472 -24.42 9.43 -0.08
CA ASP A 472 -25.50 9.66 0.87
C ASP A 472 -26.30 10.93 0.55
N TYR A 473 -25.63 12.06 0.34
CA TYR A 473 -26.27 13.33 0.01
C TYR A 473 -26.85 13.32 -1.42
N GLY A 474 -26.13 12.73 -2.39
CA GLY A 474 -26.64 12.52 -3.75
C GLY A 474 -27.93 11.70 -3.76
N SER A 475 -28.02 10.65 -2.92
CA SER A 475 -29.25 9.85 -2.79
C SER A 475 -30.44 10.67 -2.29
N LEU A 476 -30.21 11.67 -1.43
CA LEU A 476 -31.23 12.59 -0.97
C LEU A 476 -31.70 13.54 -2.08
N ILE A 477 -30.76 14.09 -2.87
CA ILE A 477 -31.10 14.92 -4.04
C ILE A 477 -31.96 14.11 -5.01
N MET A 478 -31.58 12.87 -5.30
CA MET A 478 -32.33 11.99 -6.20
C MET A 478 -33.74 11.66 -5.71
N GLN A 479 -33.95 11.61 -4.40
CA GLN A 479 -35.27 11.47 -3.80
C GLN A 479 -36.09 12.77 -3.94
N ARG A 480 -35.47 13.93 -3.75
CA ARG A 480 -36.14 15.23 -3.92
C ARG A 480 -36.51 15.53 -5.37
N LEU A 481 -35.73 15.02 -6.32
CA LEU A 481 -36.01 15.09 -7.75
C LEU A 481 -36.98 13.99 -8.22
N ALA A 482 -37.66 13.28 -7.30
CA ALA A 482 -38.68 12.32 -7.69
C ALA A 482 -39.81 12.98 -8.48
N GLY A 483 -40.12 12.42 -9.66
CA GLY A 483 -41.10 12.97 -10.59
C GLY A 483 -40.49 13.73 -11.77
N LEU A 484 -39.22 14.13 -11.73
CA LEU A 484 -38.55 14.77 -12.87
C LEU A 484 -38.13 13.71 -13.92
N PRO A 485 -38.62 13.77 -15.18
CA PRO A 485 -38.37 12.73 -16.19
C PRO A 485 -36.88 12.47 -16.46
N GLY A 486 -36.06 13.52 -16.47
CA GLY A 486 -34.61 13.46 -16.72
C GLY A 486 -33.74 13.08 -15.52
N ARG A 487 -34.29 12.75 -14.33
CA ARG A 487 -33.46 12.54 -13.12
C ARG A 487 -32.43 11.41 -13.29
N ALA A 488 -32.81 10.33 -13.99
CA ALA A 488 -31.92 9.20 -14.24
C ALA A 488 -30.74 9.61 -15.16
N LEU A 489 -31.03 10.42 -16.18
CA LEU A 489 -29.99 10.99 -17.05
C LEU A 489 -29.05 11.90 -16.27
N LEU A 490 -29.57 12.78 -15.39
CA LEU A 490 -28.73 13.64 -14.54
C LEU A 490 -27.80 12.82 -13.64
N CYS A 491 -28.32 11.76 -13.02
CA CYS A 491 -27.51 10.82 -12.23
C CYS A 491 -26.45 10.14 -13.09
N GLY A 492 -26.81 9.67 -14.29
CA GLY A 492 -25.90 9.04 -15.24
C GLY A 492 -24.77 9.98 -15.68
N LEU A 493 -25.09 11.23 -16.04
CA LEU A 493 -24.12 12.24 -16.42
C LEU A 493 -23.19 12.61 -15.25
N PHE A 494 -23.74 12.75 -14.04
CA PHE A 494 -22.93 12.99 -12.84
C PHE A 494 -21.94 11.84 -12.60
N LEU A 495 -22.42 10.60 -12.64
CA LEU A 495 -21.56 9.43 -12.43
C LEU A 495 -20.50 9.33 -13.53
N TRP A 496 -20.89 9.48 -14.79
CA TRP A 496 -19.97 9.49 -15.93
C TRP A 496 -18.87 10.54 -15.74
N ALA A 497 -19.24 11.80 -15.49
CA ALA A 497 -18.27 12.89 -15.28
C ALA A 497 -17.37 12.69 -14.04
N SER A 498 -17.79 11.86 -13.07
CA SER A 498 -17.01 11.58 -11.87
C SER A 498 -16.04 10.41 -12.03
N VAL A 499 -16.31 9.49 -12.96
CA VAL A 499 -15.54 8.24 -13.10
C VAL A 499 -14.81 8.08 -14.43
N PHE A 500 -15.11 8.92 -15.42
CA PHE A 500 -14.60 8.71 -16.77
C PHE A 500 -13.08 8.84 -16.87
N SER A 501 -12.46 9.84 -16.22
CA SER A 501 -11.00 9.93 -16.12
C SER A 501 -10.35 8.72 -15.47
N GLY A 502 -10.97 8.18 -14.41
CA GLY A 502 -10.49 6.98 -13.73
C GLY A 502 -10.60 5.74 -14.63
N ALA A 503 -11.71 5.60 -15.35
CA ALA A 503 -11.91 4.52 -16.31
C ALA A 503 -10.89 4.57 -17.46
N LEU A 504 -10.56 5.76 -17.98
CA LEU A 504 -9.50 5.91 -18.99
C LEU A 504 -8.11 5.58 -18.43
N SER A 505 -7.83 6.00 -17.20
CA SER A 505 -6.57 5.67 -16.53
C SER A 505 -6.40 4.15 -16.35
N LEU A 506 -7.47 3.45 -15.95
CA LEU A 506 -7.48 1.99 -15.89
C LEU A 506 -7.34 1.34 -17.27
N GLY A 507 -8.00 1.89 -18.29
CA GLY A 507 -7.86 1.42 -19.67
C GLY A 507 -6.41 1.53 -20.17
N ARG A 508 -5.70 2.60 -19.84
CA ARG A 508 -4.27 2.76 -20.10
C ARG A 508 -3.45 1.64 -19.44
N GLU A 509 -3.66 1.38 -18.14
CA GLU A 509 -2.93 0.32 -17.45
C GLU A 509 -3.16 -1.05 -18.09
N THR A 510 -4.34 -1.33 -18.66
CA THR A 510 -4.59 -2.63 -19.33
C THR A 510 -3.75 -2.88 -20.59
N VAL A 511 -3.14 -1.85 -21.17
CA VAL A 511 -2.30 -1.96 -22.38
C VAL A 511 -0.85 -1.52 -22.14
N SER A 512 -0.50 -1.17 -20.91
CA SER A 512 0.83 -0.71 -20.54
C SER A 512 1.78 -1.89 -20.30
N GLY A 513 2.96 -1.86 -20.93
CA GLY A 513 4.04 -2.82 -20.67
C GLY A 513 5.42 -2.20 -20.89
N TYR A 514 6.31 -2.39 -19.92
CA TYR A 514 7.69 -1.90 -19.90
C TYR A 514 8.60 -3.05 -19.54
N GLN A 515 9.71 -3.21 -20.26
CA GLN A 515 10.73 -4.18 -19.90
C GLN A 515 11.40 -3.72 -18.60
N LEU A 516 11.37 -4.58 -17.59
CA LEU A 516 11.99 -4.34 -16.29
C LEU A 516 13.39 -4.94 -16.25
N PHE A 517 13.54 -6.22 -16.60
CA PHE A 517 14.83 -6.90 -16.68
C PHE A 517 15.00 -7.54 -18.06
N SER A 518 16.18 -7.36 -18.69
CA SER A 518 16.54 -8.09 -19.90
C SER A 518 16.70 -9.59 -19.61
N ALA A 519 16.67 -10.43 -20.64
CA ALA A 519 16.89 -11.87 -20.47
C ALA A 519 18.27 -12.16 -19.84
N ASN A 520 19.29 -11.39 -20.20
CA ASN A 520 20.63 -11.48 -19.64
C ASN A 520 20.67 -11.05 -18.16
N ALA A 521 19.94 -10.00 -17.77
CA ALA A 521 19.82 -9.59 -16.38
C ALA A 521 19.07 -10.64 -15.52
N VAL A 522 18.02 -11.27 -16.07
CA VAL A 522 17.32 -12.38 -15.42
C VAL A 522 18.26 -13.58 -15.25
N ALA A 523 18.98 -13.96 -16.30
CA ALA A 523 19.94 -15.07 -16.25
C ALA A 523 21.06 -14.83 -15.22
N ALA A 524 21.56 -13.60 -15.13
CA ALA A 524 22.53 -13.21 -14.10
C ALA A 524 21.93 -13.30 -12.69
N GLY A 525 20.71 -12.80 -12.49
CA GLY A 525 20.02 -12.90 -11.20
C GLY A 525 19.78 -14.34 -10.76
N ASP A 526 19.38 -15.23 -11.67
CA ASP A 526 19.23 -16.66 -11.39
C ASP A 526 20.58 -17.31 -11.05
N TRP A 527 21.63 -16.99 -11.80
CA TRP A 527 22.97 -17.49 -11.52
C TRP A 527 23.46 -17.06 -10.14
N ILE A 528 23.31 -15.78 -9.77
CA ILE A 528 23.68 -15.26 -8.45
C ILE A 528 22.94 -16.03 -7.36
N ARG A 529 21.61 -16.18 -7.51
CA ARG A 529 20.77 -16.88 -6.52
C ARG A 529 21.24 -18.32 -6.29
N GLU A 530 21.74 -19.00 -7.32
CA GLU A 530 22.13 -20.41 -7.29
C GLU A 530 23.60 -20.66 -6.91
N ASN A 531 24.49 -19.68 -7.10
CA ASN A 531 25.93 -19.87 -6.97
C ASN A 531 26.61 -19.03 -5.87
N THR A 532 25.87 -18.17 -5.18
CA THR A 532 26.41 -17.33 -4.08
C THR A 532 25.68 -17.59 -2.77
N ASP A 533 26.35 -17.35 -1.66
CA ASP A 533 25.75 -17.44 -0.34
C ASP A 533 24.75 -16.30 -0.14
N ARG A 534 23.75 -16.54 0.70
CA ARG A 534 22.60 -15.65 0.87
C ARG A 534 22.98 -14.29 1.47
N ASP A 535 23.99 -14.27 2.32
CA ASP A 535 24.46 -13.08 3.02
C ASP A 535 25.61 -12.36 2.29
N ASP A 536 26.02 -12.86 1.11
CA ASP A 536 27.07 -12.24 0.32
C ASP A 536 26.69 -10.81 -0.09
N VAL A 537 27.66 -9.90 0.06
CA VAL A 537 27.52 -8.49 -0.32
C VAL A 537 28.09 -8.27 -1.72
N PHE A 538 27.31 -7.59 -2.55
CA PHE A 538 27.69 -7.21 -3.90
C PHE A 538 27.95 -5.71 -4.00
N LEU A 539 29.02 -5.36 -4.71
CA LEU A 539 29.19 -4.02 -5.25
C LEU A 539 28.46 -3.94 -6.60
N THR A 540 27.55 -2.97 -6.71
CA THR A 540 26.73 -2.69 -7.90
C THR A 540 26.64 -1.18 -8.14
N GLY A 541 26.04 -0.80 -9.27
CA GLY A 541 25.54 0.55 -9.50
C GLY A 541 24.30 0.88 -8.67
N GLN A 542 23.86 2.12 -8.77
CA GLN A 542 22.80 2.70 -7.95
C GLN A 542 21.49 2.86 -8.75
N GLN A 543 21.34 2.17 -9.87
CA GLN A 543 20.09 2.05 -10.59
C GLN A 543 19.04 1.30 -9.77
N HIS A 544 17.77 1.65 -9.95
CA HIS A 544 16.65 0.97 -9.30
C HIS A 544 16.36 -0.41 -9.90
N ILE A 545 16.75 -0.64 -11.16
CA ILE A 545 16.66 -1.94 -11.84
C ILE A 545 17.95 -2.71 -11.59
N ASN A 546 17.97 -3.45 -10.49
CA ASN A 546 19.16 -4.17 -10.05
C ASN A 546 18.83 -5.65 -9.77
N PRO A 547 19.23 -6.59 -10.64
CA PRO A 547 18.86 -8.00 -10.50
C PRO A 547 19.50 -8.66 -9.26
N VAL A 548 20.62 -8.13 -8.77
CA VAL A 548 21.35 -8.64 -7.61
C VAL A 548 20.49 -8.55 -6.35
N CYS A 549 19.99 -7.35 -6.04
CA CYS A 549 19.13 -7.17 -4.87
C CYS A 549 17.68 -7.59 -5.14
N SER A 550 17.13 -7.34 -6.34
CA SER A 550 15.71 -7.56 -6.60
C SER A 550 15.36 -9.02 -6.91
N LEU A 551 16.15 -9.72 -7.73
CA LEU A 551 15.86 -11.10 -8.14
C LEU A 551 16.59 -12.12 -7.28
N ALA A 552 17.87 -11.87 -6.94
CA ALA A 552 18.65 -12.78 -6.12
C ALA A 552 18.54 -12.50 -4.61
N GLY A 553 18.05 -11.32 -4.21
CA GLY A 553 17.86 -10.99 -2.79
C GLY A 553 19.15 -10.76 -2.02
N ARG A 554 20.28 -10.50 -2.69
CA ARG A 554 21.58 -10.23 -2.05
C ARG A 554 21.68 -8.80 -1.54
N GLN A 555 22.57 -8.60 -0.57
CA GLN A 555 22.88 -7.29 -0.02
C GLN A 555 23.71 -6.49 -1.03
N ILE A 556 23.39 -5.21 -1.21
CA ILE A 556 24.22 -4.27 -1.96
C ILE A 556 24.71 -3.13 -1.06
N ILE A 557 25.77 -2.44 -1.50
CA ILE A 557 26.34 -1.31 -0.75
C ILE A 557 25.38 -0.12 -0.75
N CYS A 558 24.91 0.30 -1.92
CA CYS A 558 24.04 1.46 -2.09
C CYS A 558 23.06 1.25 -3.26
N GLY A 559 21.77 1.29 -2.98
CA GLY A 559 20.71 1.29 -3.98
C GLY A 559 20.35 2.69 -4.46
N SER A 560 19.32 2.75 -5.31
CA SER A 560 18.86 4.00 -5.93
C SER A 560 18.36 5.05 -4.94
N ASP A 561 18.72 6.30 -5.23
CA ASP A 561 18.20 7.50 -4.58
C ASP A 561 16.65 7.55 -4.59
N LEU A 562 15.99 6.99 -5.60
CA LEU A 562 14.53 6.81 -5.64
C LEU A 562 13.97 6.09 -4.39
N TYR A 563 14.80 5.30 -3.69
CA TYR A 563 14.42 4.59 -2.48
C TYR A 563 15.10 5.19 -1.26
N VAL A 564 16.44 5.24 -1.25
CA VAL A 564 17.19 5.60 -0.04
C VAL A 564 16.97 7.07 0.38
N PHE A 565 16.80 7.99 -0.59
CA PHE A 565 16.50 9.39 -0.29
C PHE A 565 15.07 9.57 0.23
N PHE A 566 14.07 8.98 -0.43
CA PHE A 566 12.67 9.13 -0.01
C PHE A 566 12.34 8.38 1.28
N HIS A 567 13.16 7.42 1.66
CA HIS A 567 13.15 6.83 2.99
C HIS A 567 13.82 7.70 4.05
N GLY A 568 14.58 8.73 3.68
CA GLY A 568 15.26 9.63 4.62
C GLY A 568 16.55 9.06 5.20
N LEU A 569 17.27 8.24 4.43
CA LEU A 569 18.58 7.69 4.82
C LEU A 569 19.71 8.62 4.37
N ASP A 570 20.77 8.69 5.19
CA ASP A 570 22.05 9.22 4.75
C ASP A 570 22.87 8.10 4.10
N TYR A 571 23.09 8.23 2.79
CA TYR A 571 23.76 7.24 1.96
C TYR A 571 24.96 7.82 1.20
N ALA A 572 25.34 9.08 1.49
CA ALA A 572 26.33 9.81 0.71
C ALA A 572 27.70 9.11 0.71
N GLN A 573 28.09 8.53 1.85
CA GLN A 573 29.35 7.80 1.97
C GLN A 573 29.34 6.51 1.15
N GLN A 574 28.27 5.72 1.25
CA GLN A 574 28.12 4.46 0.50
C GLN A 574 28.13 4.73 -1.01
N SER A 575 27.40 5.75 -1.45
CA SER A 575 27.37 6.19 -2.86
C SER A 575 28.76 6.63 -3.36
N ALA A 576 29.49 7.41 -2.57
CA ALA A 576 30.84 7.86 -2.91
C ALA A 576 31.85 6.69 -2.94
N ASP A 577 31.69 5.71 -2.04
CA ASP A 577 32.53 4.52 -1.99
C ASP A 577 32.30 3.62 -3.21
N CYS A 578 31.06 3.42 -3.67
CA CYS A 578 30.78 2.70 -4.92
C CYS A 578 31.50 3.38 -6.10
N ARG A 579 31.34 4.70 -6.23
CA ARG A 579 31.94 5.47 -7.33
C ARG A 579 33.46 5.34 -7.34
N ARG A 580 34.14 5.63 -6.22
CA ARG A 580 35.61 5.63 -6.19
C ARG A 580 36.20 4.25 -6.48
N PHE A 581 35.50 3.18 -6.11
CA PHE A 581 35.94 1.83 -6.46
C PHE A 581 35.84 1.58 -7.96
N TYR A 582 34.67 1.82 -8.58
CA TYR A 582 34.51 1.57 -10.01
C TYR A 582 35.44 2.42 -10.88
N GLU A 583 35.71 3.66 -10.48
CA GLU A 583 36.59 4.58 -11.23
C GLU A 583 38.09 4.28 -11.03
N ASN A 584 38.49 3.61 -9.94
CA ASN A 584 39.89 3.26 -9.67
C ASN A 584 40.00 2.07 -8.69
N PRO A 585 39.74 0.83 -9.15
CA PRO A 585 39.59 -0.34 -8.27
C PRO A 585 40.91 -0.77 -7.60
N ARG A 586 42.07 -0.44 -8.18
CA ARG A 586 43.39 -0.79 -7.64
C ARG A 586 43.74 -0.01 -6.38
N GLU A 587 43.39 1.28 -6.35
CA GLU A 587 43.71 2.17 -5.23
C GLU A 587 42.63 2.13 -4.13
N ASN A 588 41.45 1.61 -4.43
CA ASN A 588 40.27 1.68 -3.54
C ASN A 588 39.77 0.30 -3.07
N ALA A 589 40.64 -0.71 -3.05
CA ALA A 589 40.30 -2.05 -2.54
C ALA A 589 39.87 -2.06 -1.05
N ASP A 590 40.12 -0.99 -0.32
CA ASP A 590 39.61 -0.78 1.04
C ASP A 590 38.07 -0.72 1.11
N VAL A 591 37.39 -0.36 0.01
CA VAL A 591 35.92 -0.44 -0.09
C VAL A 591 35.44 -1.87 0.10
N LEU A 592 36.13 -2.85 -0.50
CA LEU A 592 35.73 -4.25 -0.44
C LEU A 592 35.81 -4.79 0.99
N THR A 593 36.88 -4.44 1.70
CA THR A 593 37.06 -4.82 3.11
C THR A 593 36.12 -4.07 4.04
N LYS A 594 35.83 -2.79 3.77
CA LYS A 594 34.93 -1.97 4.60
C LYS A 594 33.50 -2.49 4.64
N TYR A 595 33.01 -3.02 3.52
CA TYR A 595 31.62 -3.48 3.36
C TYR A 595 31.47 -4.98 3.20
N ASP A 596 32.54 -5.76 3.44
CA ASP A 596 32.49 -7.22 3.35
C ASP A 596 32.05 -7.69 1.94
N VAL A 597 32.55 -7.03 0.89
CA VAL A 597 32.15 -7.27 -0.50
C VAL A 597 32.74 -8.57 -0.99
N HIS A 598 31.87 -9.48 -1.41
CA HIS A 598 32.24 -10.78 -1.95
C HIS A 598 32.35 -10.73 -3.48
N TYR A 599 31.46 -9.98 -4.14
CA TYR A 599 31.35 -9.94 -5.59
C TYR A 599 31.19 -8.53 -6.16
N ILE A 600 31.70 -8.32 -7.36
CA ILE A 600 31.56 -7.07 -8.12
C ILE A 600 30.69 -7.36 -9.34
N TYR A 601 29.57 -6.65 -9.47
CA TYR A 601 28.66 -6.75 -10.61
C TYR A 601 28.92 -5.60 -11.59
N VAL A 602 28.98 -5.90 -12.89
CA VAL A 602 29.12 -4.89 -13.94
C VAL A 602 28.17 -5.17 -15.09
N SER A 603 27.34 -4.19 -15.42
CA SER A 603 26.47 -4.16 -16.59
C SER A 603 26.57 -2.81 -17.31
N ASP A 604 25.73 -2.59 -18.32
CA ASP A 604 25.58 -1.29 -18.97
C ASP A 604 25.20 -0.16 -18.00
N TYR A 605 24.51 -0.46 -16.89
CA TYR A 605 24.14 0.54 -15.90
C TYR A 605 25.37 1.06 -15.15
N GLU A 606 26.22 0.18 -14.63
CA GLU A 606 27.47 0.57 -13.96
C GLU A 606 28.38 1.36 -14.89
N ARG A 607 28.50 0.92 -16.16
CA ARG A 607 29.29 1.60 -17.20
C ARG A 607 28.73 2.97 -17.60
N ALA A 608 27.42 3.17 -17.47
CA ALA A 608 26.77 4.44 -17.75
C ALA A 608 26.83 5.41 -16.56
N GLU A 609 26.84 4.87 -15.33
CA GLU A 609 26.85 5.67 -14.10
C GLU A 609 28.26 6.09 -13.68
N PHE A 610 29.27 5.25 -13.92
CA PHE A 610 30.67 5.46 -13.51
C PHE A 610 31.64 5.32 -14.69
N ASP A 611 32.84 5.90 -14.56
CA ASP A 611 33.96 5.64 -15.47
C ASP A 611 34.64 4.31 -15.12
N VAL A 612 33.95 3.20 -15.36
CA VAL A 612 34.37 1.87 -14.92
C VAL A 612 35.70 1.45 -15.57
N ASP A 613 36.75 1.25 -14.75
CA ASP A 613 38.04 0.72 -15.20
C ASP A 613 37.96 -0.82 -15.34
N LEU A 614 37.39 -1.26 -16.45
CA LEU A 614 37.20 -2.69 -16.77
C LEU A 614 38.52 -3.45 -16.90
N ASP A 615 39.54 -2.83 -17.49
CA ASP A 615 40.85 -3.47 -17.66
C ASP A 615 41.48 -3.76 -16.29
N ALA A 616 41.38 -2.82 -15.35
CA ALA A 616 41.84 -3.05 -13.99
C ALA A 616 41.03 -4.14 -13.28
N LEU A 617 39.72 -4.24 -13.49
CA LEU A 617 38.90 -5.32 -12.92
C LEU A 617 39.29 -6.69 -13.49
N ASP A 618 39.38 -6.80 -14.83
CA ASP A 618 39.75 -8.04 -15.55
C ASP A 618 41.16 -8.53 -15.16
N GLU A 619 42.10 -7.62 -14.86
CA GLU A 619 43.45 -7.97 -14.41
C GLU A 619 43.54 -8.33 -12.91
N THR A 620 42.62 -7.83 -12.08
CA THR A 620 42.75 -7.91 -10.60
C THR A 620 41.86 -8.98 -9.98
N TYR A 621 40.66 -9.22 -10.52
CA TYR A 621 39.65 -10.07 -9.91
C TYR A 621 39.24 -11.21 -10.85
N GLU A 622 38.82 -12.34 -10.27
CA GLU A 622 38.44 -13.52 -11.05
C GLU A 622 37.06 -13.33 -11.68
N LEU A 623 36.96 -13.39 -13.01
CA LEU A 623 35.68 -13.37 -13.71
C LEU A 623 34.99 -14.75 -13.57
N ILE A 624 33.87 -14.78 -12.84
CA ILE A 624 33.15 -16.03 -12.49
C ILE A 624 31.84 -16.21 -13.29
N TYR A 625 31.32 -15.14 -13.88
CA TYR A 625 30.16 -15.16 -14.75
C TYR A 625 30.25 -14.07 -15.81
N GLU A 626 29.91 -14.42 -17.06
CA GLU A 626 29.79 -13.48 -18.16
C GLU A 626 28.64 -13.89 -19.08
N ASN A 627 27.87 -12.90 -19.52
CA ASN A 627 26.99 -12.99 -20.68
C ASN A 627 27.12 -11.70 -21.51
N ASP A 628 26.28 -11.53 -22.53
CA ASP A 628 26.39 -10.40 -23.47
C ASP A 628 26.30 -9.01 -22.78
N ASP A 629 25.61 -8.91 -21.64
CA ASP A 629 25.34 -7.62 -20.94
C ASP A 629 26.02 -7.53 -19.56
N VAL A 630 26.42 -8.64 -18.96
CA VAL A 630 26.78 -8.72 -17.53
C VAL A 630 28.10 -9.46 -17.31
N ARG A 631 28.94 -8.91 -16.43
CA ARG A 631 30.12 -9.56 -15.84
C ARG A 631 30.03 -9.57 -14.32
N ILE A 632 30.42 -10.67 -13.70
CA ILE A 632 30.53 -10.78 -12.23
C ILE A 632 31.92 -11.27 -11.88
N TYR A 633 32.56 -10.58 -10.94
CA TYR A 633 33.90 -10.90 -10.46
C TYR A 633 33.87 -11.34 -9.01
N ASP A 634 34.65 -12.35 -8.65
CA ASP A 634 34.96 -12.73 -7.28
C ASP A 634 36.08 -11.85 -6.74
N THR A 635 35.86 -11.24 -5.59
CA THR A 635 36.87 -10.40 -4.92
C THR A 635 37.99 -11.23 -4.29
N GLY A 636 37.80 -12.54 -4.13
CA GLY A 636 38.68 -13.46 -3.41
C GLY A 636 38.71 -13.20 -1.90
N TRP A 637 37.90 -12.26 -1.42
CA TRP A 637 37.82 -11.88 -0.03
C TRP A 637 36.70 -12.68 0.65
N ARG A 638 37.06 -13.38 1.73
CA ARG A 638 36.11 -14.03 2.64
C ARG A 638 36.56 -13.73 4.05
N GLU A 639 35.69 -13.15 4.88
CA GLU A 639 35.92 -13.19 6.32
C GLU A 639 35.94 -14.67 6.74
N THR A 640 37.04 -15.11 7.37
CA THR A 640 37.08 -16.45 7.95
C THR A 640 36.21 -16.41 9.21
N PRO A 641 35.24 -17.32 9.39
CA PRO A 641 34.28 -17.26 10.48
C PRO A 641 34.90 -17.36 11.87
#